data_AF-Q09C61-F1
#
_entry.id   AF-Q09C61-F1
#
_cell.length_a   1.000
_cell.length_b   1.000
_cell.length_c   1.000
_cell.angle_alpha   90.00
_cell.angle_beta   90.00
_cell.angle_gamma   90.00
#
_symmetry.space_group_name_H-M   'P 1'
#
loop_
_entity.id
_entity.type
_entity.pdbx_description
1 polymer ?
#
loop_
_entity_poly.entity_id
_entity_poly.type
_entity_poly.pdbx_seq_one_letter_code
_entity_poly.pdbx_strand_id
1 'polypeptide(L)'
;MQRSIFTASACLVLALAIGVACGGDEGGGKTPKDDLSLKASPTRISDQGESSTLTVTAESADGAPGTGEVVITTPAGLLANGFKEETLSLENGQATTTFTCAKASDAKCTGAVRIAAEWKDATASVTVTVGSTDGGTDGGSDGGTDGGSDGGTDGGSDGGTGTTLGDYVVTLSTGKALLIAKTGDQTPVTLSVARKNGGDPVPGQEVTFTTNRGSFAPAAGTSSIKVTTNTSGIASTPLYAANMDPGLAEITAALTGTPGSVKTTLSFTAISTLVYDTTNKATKALIGIESSGRDTTTPLFFKVTDSAQKPVPGVELTFTVSGAAQANVTDKAVTNAEGIASTTLRAGNTVGVAIVKATVTATIGSTPELSVSHPGTPIVGGKPSDRGLIVDCVRKNLGALHATPPPRTLSTNCTAALSDRFGNPIGLPTTVQWYPEAGKITSPVDSKPQTGTTPSADTGVATTVFSTNGSFPPFAVPPMPGELHVAAEDGPTGSQGRNARDMAVTVIAVVGGEEDFYDGSGTNGIVNGRWDPGEWFVDLGEPLVDRNDNGKWDPGEFFIDTERIDCANPNAPATKNDKWDGPNGCWDSNTQIWRPIHIVYTGPLSTDLSRQLWLPPGQPYNVPVGQTVQVPFSWSDAYFNRLSSDGAGFVVRRSGNRGSVNVVSDPGAFAYGGFEIAYESREATTQPDGSFVLGEICNTGKPTPPDSSTSPVKTRCVRNSRFTFPSVVGNSGTINLVGANTAGASPSTIDLQANHAFSSSIIIQFPAVFE
;
A
#
# COMPACT_ATOMS: atom_id res chain seq x y z
N MET A 1 -53.54 -23.10 47.01
CA MET A 1 -53.67 -23.57 48.40
C MET A 1 -52.45 -23.08 49.18
N GLN A 2 -52.69 -22.68 50.42
CA GLN A 2 -51.74 -22.31 51.50
C GLN A 2 -50.41 -23.09 51.49
N ARG A 3 -49.31 -22.68 52.12
CA ARG A 3 -48.75 -21.48 52.80
C ARG A 3 -47.48 -22.05 53.48
N SER A 4 -46.47 -21.20 53.74
CA SER A 4 -45.48 -21.37 54.83
C SER A 4 -44.20 -22.20 54.56
N ILE A 5 -42.96 -21.84 54.98
CA ILE A 5 -42.34 -20.64 55.60
C ILE A 5 -40.81 -20.94 55.78
N PHE A 6 -39.98 -19.89 55.86
CA PHE A 6 -38.64 -19.72 56.52
C PHE A 6 -37.28 -20.04 55.82
N THR A 7 -36.53 -18.94 55.57
CA THR A 7 -35.08 -18.61 55.79
C THR A 7 -33.97 -19.55 55.29
N ALA A 8 -32.76 -19.11 54.92
CA ALA A 8 -32.12 -17.84 54.58
C ALA A 8 -30.70 -18.19 54.09
N SER A 9 -30.15 -17.37 53.18
CA SER A 9 -28.71 -17.12 52.90
C SER A 9 -27.72 -18.29 52.76
N ALA A 10 -27.10 -18.41 51.58
CA ALA A 10 -25.64 -18.29 51.42
C ALA A 10 -25.20 -18.45 49.94
N CYS A 11 -24.08 -17.81 49.65
CA CYS A 11 -23.42 -17.54 48.38
C CYS A 11 -23.20 -18.71 47.41
N LEU A 12 -23.46 -18.40 46.13
CA LEU A 12 -22.52 -18.33 45.01
C LEU A 12 -21.48 -19.45 44.76
N VAL A 13 -21.45 -19.80 43.47
CA VAL A 13 -20.43 -20.50 42.68
C VAL A 13 -20.52 -22.02 42.66
N LEU A 14 -21.15 -22.56 41.61
CA LEU A 14 -20.64 -23.75 40.94
C LEU A 14 -21.05 -23.81 39.46
N ALA A 15 -20.11 -24.29 38.66
CA ALA A 15 -20.08 -24.44 37.22
C ALA A 15 -20.98 -25.57 36.65
N LEU A 16 -20.84 -25.80 35.33
CA LEU A 16 -21.41 -26.83 34.42
C LEU A 16 -22.75 -26.45 33.77
N ALA A 17 -23.04 -26.74 32.50
CA ALA A 17 -22.35 -27.49 31.45
C ALA A 17 -23.13 -27.34 30.10
N ILE A 18 -22.36 -27.35 29.00
CA ILE A 18 -22.59 -28.05 27.72
C ILE A 18 -23.84 -27.72 26.87
N GLY A 19 -23.58 -27.28 25.64
CA GLY A 19 -24.45 -27.43 24.47
C GLY A 19 -23.64 -27.40 23.18
N VAL A 20 -23.30 -28.57 22.66
CA VAL A 20 -22.57 -28.81 21.41
C VAL A 20 -23.50 -28.63 20.20
N ALA A 21 -23.03 -27.94 19.16
CA ALA A 21 -23.51 -28.13 17.79
C ALA A 21 -22.34 -28.00 16.80
N CYS A 22 -22.17 -29.04 15.99
CA CYS A 22 -21.07 -29.24 15.04
C CYS A 22 -21.24 -28.50 13.71
N GLY A 23 -20.09 -28.25 13.06
CA GLY A 23 -19.90 -27.81 11.67
C GLY A 23 -19.12 -26.50 11.65
N GLY A 24 -17.83 -26.40 11.38
CA GLY A 24 -16.96 -27.19 10.51
C GLY A 24 -16.34 -26.22 9.52
N ASP A 25 -15.14 -25.68 9.79
CA ASP A 25 -14.02 -25.54 8.85
C ASP A 25 -12.80 -24.95 9.58
N GLU A 26 -11.61 -25.46 9.28
CA GLU A 26 -10.37 -25.16 10.00
C GLU A 26 -9.76 -23.82 9.53
N GLY A 27 -9.76 -22.81 10.41
CA GLY A 27 -9.03 -21.57 10.23
C GLY A 27 -8.21 -21.26 11.48
N GLY A 28 -6.95 -21.70 11.50
CA GLY A 28 -6.03 -21.46 12.61
C GLY A 28 -5.76 -19.97 12.82
N GLY A 29 -6.47 -19.36 13.77
CA GLY A 29 -6.12 -18.06 14.32
C GLY A 29 -4.79 -18.17 15.06
N LYS A 30 -3.72 -17.61 14.49
CA LYS A 30 -2.49 -17.37 15.25
C LYS A 30 -2.79 -16.27 16.26
N THR A 31 -2.80 -16.63 17.54
CA THR A 31 -2.67 -15.67 18.64
C THR A 31 -1.41 -14.83 18.36
N PRO A 32 -1.47 -13.49 18.48
CA PRO A 32 -0.27 -12.66 18.37
C PRO A 32 0.76 -13.16 19.39
N LYS A 33 2.00 -13.41 18.95
CA LYS A 33 3.09 -13.91 19.79
C LYS A 33 4.21 -12.88 19.77
N ASP A 34 4.83 -12.67 20.93
CA ASP A 34 6.04 -11.85 21.07
C ASP A 34 7.12 -12.29 20.06
N ASP A 35 7.75 -11.32 19.39
CA ASP A 35 8.81 -11.53 18.41
C ASP A 35 10.18 -11.13 18.99
N LEU A 36 11.21 -11.90 18.66
CA LEU A 36 12.58 -11.67 19.11
C LEU A 36 13.54 -11.96 17.96
N SER A 37 14.40 -11.00 17.65
CA SER A 37 15.47 -11.15 16.67
C SER A 37 16.83 -10.87 17.29
N LEU A 38 17.84 -11.61 16.84
CA LEU A 38 19.22 -11.48 17.25
C LEU A 38 20.10 -11.40 16.00
N LYS A 39 20.87 -10.33 15.87
CA LYS A 39 21.82 -10.10 14.78
C LYS A 39 23.24 -9.99 15.31
N ALA A 40 24.21 -10.39 14.51
CA ALA A 40 25.63 -10.28 14.82
C ALA A 40 26.34 -9.49 13.71
N SER A 41 27.22 -8.58 14.08
CA SER A 41 28.02 -7.79 13.15
C SER A 41 29.42 -7.54 13.72
N PRO A 42 30.50 -8.04 13.09
CA PRO A 42 30.51 -8.95 11.93
C PRO A 42 30.10 -10.40 12.27
N THR A 43 29.50 -11.13 11.33
CA THR A 43 29.16 -12.56 11.53
C THR A 43 30.35 -13.52 11.38
N ARG A 44 31.55 -12.98 11.10
CA ARG A 44 32.82 -13.70 11.04
C ARG A 44 33.85 -12.94 11.87
N ILE A 45 34.51 -13.64 12.78
CA ILE A 45 35.56 -13.10 13.65
C ILE A 45 36.74 -14.07 13.68
N SER A 46 37.94 -13.57 13.97
CA SER A 46 39.14 -14.39 14.17
C SER A 46 39.14 -15.13 15.51
N ASP A 47 39.88 -16.23 15.56
CA ASP A 47 40.06 -17.06 16.77
C ASP A 47 41.09 -16.50 17.76
N GLN A 48 41.60 -15.29 17.50
CA GLN A 48 42.57 -14.56 18.33
C GLN A 48 41.91 -13.57 19.31
N GLY A 49 40.59 -13.58 19.45
CA GLY A 49 39.86 -12.69 20.36
C GLY A 49 39.26 -11.46 19.69
N GLU A 50 38.95 -11.53 18.40
CA GLU A 50 38.11 -10.52 17.74
C GLU A 50 36.67 -10.61 18.24
N SER A 51 35.96 -9.50 18.13
CA SER A 51 34.63 -9.32 18.72
C SER A 51 33.56 -9.07 17.67
N SER A 52 32.36 -9.58 17.92
CA SER A 52 31.14 -9.29 17.16
C SER A 52 30.16 -8.55 18.06
N THR A 53 29.60 -7.44 17.58
CA THR A 53 28.47 -6.79 18.24
C THR A 53 27.21 -7.60 17.98
N LEU A 54 26.53 -7.97 19.06
CA LEU A 54 25.22 -8.61 19.03
C LEU A 54 24.14 -7.56 19.27
N THR A 55 23.16 -7.48 18.39
CA THR A 55 22.00 -6.60 18.53
C THR A 55 20.74 -7.46 18.65
N VAL A 56 20.07 -7.33 19.80
CA VAL A 56 18.76 -7.90 20.05
C VAL A 56 17.70 -6.86 19.72
N THR A 57 16.64 -7.28 19.04
CA THR A 57 15.41 -6.49 18.89
C THR A 57 14.22 -7.35 19.31
N ALA A 58 13.44 -6.86 20.26
CA ALA A 58 12.27 -7.50 20.83
C ALA A 58 11.03 -6.64 20.54
N GLU A 59 9.94 -7.28 20.14
CA GLU A 59 8.64 -6.66 19.86
C GLU A 59 7.56 -7.49 20.57
N SER A 60 6.71 -6.82 21.35
CA SER A 60 5.60 -7.48 22.03
C SER A 60 4.52 -7.88 21.01
N ALA A 61 3.67 -8.83 21.39
CA ALA A 61 2.59 -9.37 20.55
C ALA A 61 1.59 -8.31 20.02
N ASP A 62 1.55 -7.12 20.62
CA ASP A 62 0.75 -5.96 20.25
C ASP A 62 1.47 -4.95 19.33
N GLY A 63 2.72 -5.25 18.94
CA GLY A 63 3.55 -4.40 18.09
C GLY A 63 4.33 -3.31 18.85
N ALA A 64 4.24 -3.28 20.18
CA ALA A 64 4.99 -2.33 21.00
C ALA A 64 6.47 -2.79 21.15
N PRO A 65 7.44 -1.86 21.25
CA PRO A 65 8.82 -2.22 21.56
C PRO A 65 8.91 -3.05 22.84
N GLY A 66 9.65 -4.16 22.80
CA GLY A 66 9.83 -5.05 23.94
C GLY A 66 10.45 -4.33 25.13
N THR A 67 9.91 -4.55 26.32
CA THR A 67 10.44 -4.02 27.59
C THR A 67 10.93 -5.15 28.49
N GLY A 68 11.80 -4.83 29.45
CA GLY A 68 12.34 -5.79 30.41
C GLY A 68 13.74 -6.30 30.05
N GLU A 69 14.06 -7.51 30.49
CA GLU A 69 15.40 -8.10 30.39
C GLU A 69 15.46 -9.23 29.36
N VAL A 70 16.50 -9.26 28.52
CA VAL A 70 16.82 -10.38 27.61
C VAL A 70 18.06 -11.11 28.12
N VAL A 71 18.02 -12.45 28.12
CA VAL A 71 19.17 -13.30 28.47
C VAL A 71 19.84 -13.79 27.19
N ILE A 72 21.13 -13.56 27.05
CA ILE A 72 21.95 -14.04 25.93
C ILE A 72 22.87 -15.14 26.44
N THR A 73 22.94 -16.27 25.74
CA THR A 73 23.80 -17.40 26.08
C THR A 73 24.66 -17.82 24.90
N THR A 74 25.95 -18.07 25.15
CA THR A 74 26.89 -18.60 24.14
C THR A 74 27.56 -19.90 24.60
N PRO A 75 27.67 -20.93 23.73
CA PRO A 75 28.34 -22.19 24.07
C PRO A 75 29.87 -22.07 24.09
N ALA A 76 30.44 -21.09 23.39
CA ALA A 76 31.87 -20.86 23.23
C ALA A 76 32.19 -19.36 23.18
N GLY A 77 33.31 -18.93 23.73
CA GLY A 77 33.66 -17.51 23.85
C GLY A 77 32.99 -16.85 25.05
N LEU A 78 33.07 -15.52 25.13
CA LEU A 78 32.58 -14.70 26.24
C LEU A 78 31.74 -13.54 25.73
N LEU A 79 30.74 -13.13 26.53
CA LEU A 79 29.95 -11.92 26.33
C LEU A 79 30.62 -10.71 27.03
N ALA A 80 30.07 -9.51 26.92
CA ALA A 80 30.72 -8.28 27.39
C ALA A 80 31.00 -8.30 28.91
N ASN A 81 30.16 -8.99 29.68
CA ASN A 81 30.35 -9.22 31.12
C ASN A 81 31.46 -10.23 31.47
N GLY A 82 32.11 -10.85 30.47
CA GLY A 82 33.16 -11.85 30.67
C GLY A 82 32.65 -13.26 31.00
N PHE A 83 31.34 -13.52 30.89
CA PHE A 83 30.72 -14.82 31.12
C PHE A 83 30.06 -15.36 29.84
N LYS A 84 29.58 -16.61 29.90
CA LYS A 84 28.86 -17.27 28.78
C LYS A 84 27.37 -16.95 28.73
N GLU A 85 26.89 -16.22 29.73
CA GLU A 85 25.51 -15.79 29.87
C GLU A 85 25.50 -14.33 30.35
N GLU A 86 24.67 -13.50 29.74
CA GLU A 86 24.53 -12.08 30.06
C GLU A 86 23.07 -11.65 29.97
N THR A 87 22.62 -10.91 30.97
CA THR A 87 21.28 -10.30 30.99
C THR A 87 21.40 -8.82 30.60
N LEU A 88 20.64 -8.40 29.60
CA LEU A 88 20.61 -7.02 29.12
C LEU A 88 19.22 -6.41 29.31
N SER A 89 19.16 -5.15 29.73
CA SER A 89 17.92 -4.38 29.74
C SER A 89 17.62 -3.85 28.35
N LEU A 90 16.37 -3.99 27.88
CA LEU A 90 15.90 -3.45 26.61
C LEU A 90 15.59 -1.96 26.73
N GLU A 91 16.22 -1.14 25.89
CA GLU A 91 15.90 0.28 25.69
C GLU A 91 15.18 0.44 24.35
N ASN A 92 13.92 0.88 24.37
CA ASN A 92 13.06 1.00 23.18
C ASN A 92 13.03 -0.28 22.32
N GLY A 93 12.92 -1.46 22.94
CA GLY A 93 12.86 -2.74 22.23
C GLY A 93 14.20 -3.26 21.74
N GLN A 94 15.33 -2.60 22.05
CA GLN A 94 16.66 -3.04 21.61
C GLN A 94 17.65 -3.13 22.75
N ALA A 95 18.59 -4.08 22.63
CA ALA A 95 19.76 -4.18 23.49
C ALA A 95 20.97 -4.64 22.68
N THR A 96 22.17 -4.23 23.09
CA THR A 96 23.42 -4.62 22.42
C THR A 96 24.43 -5.14 23.40
N THR A 97 25.15 -6.21 23.03
CA THR A 97 26.34 -6.67 23.76
C THR A 97 27.46 -7.04 22.78
N THR A 98 28.65 -7.29 23.31
CA THR A 98 29.80 -7.74 22.55
C THR A 98 30.08 -9.21 22.82
N PHE A 99 30.21 -10.00 21.76
CA PHE A 99 30.68 -11.38 21.82
C PHE A 99 32.14 -11.46 21.38
N THR A 100 33.00 -12.08 22.18
CA THR A 100 34.43 -12.24 21.87
C THR A 100 34.81 -13.71 21.94
N CYS A 101 35.59 -14.19 20.96
CA CYS A 101 36.01 -15.59 20.94
C CYS A 101 37.52 -15.72 20.69
N ALA A 102 38.26 -16.10 21.74
CA ALA A 102 39.68 -16.40 21.66
C ALA A 102 39.92 -17.89 21.93
N LYS A 103 40.49 -18.61 20.96
CA LYS A 103 40.81 -20.04 21.07
C LYS A 103 41.81 -20.34 22.20
N ALA A 104 42.66 -19.37 22.53
CA ALA A 104 43.58 -19.46 23.67
C ALA A 104 42.85 -19.49 25.02
N SER A 105 41.66 -18.87 25.12
CA SER A 105 40.87 -18.78 26.36
C SER A 105 39.71 -19.77 26.39
N ASP A 106 39.16 -20.15 25.24
CA ASP A 106 38.14 -21.18 25.09
C ASP A 106 38.42 -22.03 23.85
N ALA A 107 38.83 -23.28 24.06
CA ALA A 107 39.17 -24.20 22.97
C ALA A 107 38.00 -24.49 22.00
N LYS A 108 36.76 -24.15 22.37
CA LYS A 108 35.57 -24.26 21.51
C LYS A 108 35.37 -23.05 20.58
N CYS A 109 36.21 -22.01 20.67
CA CYS A 109 36.21 -20.87 19.75
C CYS A 109 36.79 -21.25 18.38
N THR A 110 36.07 -22.09 17.65
CA THR A 110 36.42 -22.52 16.29
C THR A 110 35.15 -22.92 15.53
N GLY A 111 35.08 -22.57 14.25
CA GLY A 111 33.93 -22.89 13.41
C GLY A 111 32.68 -22.07 13.79
N ALA A 112 31.51 -22.65 13.62
CA ALA A 112 30.23 -21.98 13.83
C ALA A 112 29.83 -21.99 15.33
N VAL A 113 29.82 -20.82 15.97
CA VAL A 113 29.32 -20.64 17.35
C VAL A 113 27.89 -20.10 17.29
N ARG A 114 26.91 -20.90 17.74
CA ARG A 114 25.49 -20.50 17.79
C ARG A 114 25.18 -19.84 19.13
N ILE A 115 24.92 -18.54 19.10
CA ILE A 115 24.55 -17.72 20.25
C ILE A 115 23.03 -17.62 20.28
N ALA A 116 22.43 -17.76 21.46
CA ALA A 116 20.99 -17.70 21.66
C ALA A 116 20.61 -16.48 22.51
N ALA A 117 19.42 -15.95 22.29
CA ALA A 117 18.78 -14.95 23.13
C ALA A 117 17.37 -15.42 23.51
N GLU A 118 16.96 -15.13 24.73
CA GLU A 118 15.65 -15.46 25.27
C GLU A 118 15.03 -14.23 25.95
N TRP A 119 13.79 -13.91 25.58
CA TRP A 119 13.01 -12.83 26.14
C TRP A 119 11.56 -13.31 26.28
N LYS A 120 11.05 -13.38 27.52
CA LYS A 120 9.78 -14.06 27.84
C LYS A 120 9.75 -15.49 27.27
N ASP A 121 8.77 -15.82 26.42
CA ASP A 121 8.63 -17.13 25.74
C ASP A 121 9.19 -17.13 24.29
N ALA A 122 9.87 -16.05 23.88
CA ALA A 122 10.48 -15.90 22.55
C ALA A 122 11.98 -16.21 22.62
N THR A 123 12.47 -17.00 21.64
CA THR A 123 13.89 -17.36 21.52
C THR A 123 14.40 -17.04 20.12
N ALA A 124 15.60 -16.47 20.06
CA ALA A 124 16.30 -16.14 18.83
C ALA A 124 17.71 -16.73 18.87
N SER A 125 18.32 -16.95 17.70
CA SER A 125 19.72 -17.37 17.64
C SER A 125 20.43 -16.83 16.43
N VAL A 126 21.71 -16.51 16.59
CA VAL A 126 22.61 -16.11 15.52
C VAL A 126 23.86 -16.96 15.55
N THR A 127 24.45 -17.22 14.38
CA THR A 127 25.71 -17.96 14.27
C THR A 127 26.83 -17.01 13.92
N VAL A 128 27.86 -16.96 14.76
CA VAL A 128 29.11 -16.26 14.49
C VAL A 128 30.17 -17.30 14.11
N THR A 129 30.82 -17.14 12.95
CA THR A 129 31.87 -18.05 12.51
C THR A 129 33.23 -17.58 12.99
N VAL A 130 33.94 -18.42 13.74
CA VAL A 130 35.25 -18.16 14.34
C VAL A 130 36.34 -18.91 13.58
N GLY A 131 37.28 -18.19 12.95
CA GLY A 131 38.31 -18.77 12.08
C GLY A 131 39.74 -18.33 12.44
N SER A 132 40.76 -19.13 12.10
CA SER A 132 42.15 -18.80 12.41
C SER A 132 42.69 -17.70 11.50
N THR A 133 43.21 -16.61 12.08
CA THR A 133 44.02 -15.62 11.36
C THR A 133 45.49 -16.02 11.43
N ASP A 134 45.99 -16.62 10.36
CA ASP A 134 47.43 -16.64 10.05
C ASP A 134 47.70 -15.65 8.91
N GLY A 135 48.09 -14.43 9.30
CA GLY A 135 49.12 -13.57 8.67
C GLY A 135 48.77 -12.67 7.47
N GLY A 136 48.64 -11.35 7.72
CA GLY A 136 48.99 -10.30 6.72
C GLY A 136 48.26 -8.95 6.80
N THR A 137 48.58 -8.11 7.80
CA THR A 137 48.44 -6.63 7.82
C THR A 137 49.43 -5.98 6.81
N ASP A 138 49.35 -4.73 6.33
CA ASP A 138 48.71 -3.47 6.70
C ASP A 138 48.63 -2.52 5.48
N GLY A 139 47.60 -1.66 5.43
CA GLY A 139 47.52 -0.51 4.52
C GLY A 139 47.52 0.78 5.32
N GLY A 140 48.72 1.32 5.59
CA GLY A 140 48.94 2.67 6.09
C GLY A 140 49.45 3.57 4.96
N SER A 141 48.73 4.66 4.75
CA SER A 141 48.86 5.68 3.69
C SER A 141 50.19 6.44 3.60
N ASP A 142 50.71 6.60 2.37
CA ASP A 142 51.01 7.90 1.75
C ASP A 142 51.34 7.80 0.24
N GLY A 143 50.95 8.84 -0.52
CA GLY A 143 51.73 9.31 -1.68
C GLY A 143 51.41 8.76 -3.08
N GLY A 144 50.49 9.42 -3.79
CA GLY A 144 50.78 9.89 -5.15
C GLY A 144 50.50 8.97 -6.35
N THR A 145 49.56 9.45 -7.17
CA THR A 145 49.54 9.48 -8.64
C THR A 145 49.71 8.20 -9.49
N ASP A 146 48.68 8.07 -10.35
CA ASP A 146 48.64 7.62 -11.74
C ASP A 146 48.61 6.13 -12.14
N GLY A 147 47.50 5.79 -12.83
CA GLY A 147 47.52 5.09 -14.10
C GLY A 147 47.77 3.58 -14.10
N GLY A 148 46.69 2.80 -14.16
CA GLY A 148 46.81 1.41 -14.62
C GLY A 148 45.57 0.57 -14.39
N SER A 149 44.86 0.27 -15.47
CA SER A 149 43.74 -0.65 -15.54
C SER A 149 44.21 -2.05 -15.96
N ASP A 150 43.96 -3.06 -15.13
CA ASP A 150 43.61 -4.45 -15.43
C ASP A 150 43.15 -5.09 -14.08
N GLY A 151 42.19 -6.00 -13.95
CA GLY A 151 41.68 -6.99 -14.89
C GLY A 151 42.02 -8.39 -14.39
N GLY A 152 41.54 -8.81 -13.22
CA GLY A 152 41.75 -10.18 -12.75
C GLY A 152 41.06 -10.52 -11.42
N THR A 153 40.02 -11.35 -11.50
CA THR A 153 39.41 -12.10 -10.38
C THR A 153 40.36 -13.20 -9.89
N ASP A 154 40.54 -13.31 -8.57
CA ASP A 154 41.30 -14.37 -7.90
C ASP A 154 40.48 -15.67 -7.79
N GLY A 155 40.98 -16.68 -8.50
CA GLY A 155 40.42 -18.02 -8.53
C GLY A 155 40.74 -18.81 -7.26
N GLY A 156 39.81 -19.70 -6.90
CA GLY A 156 40.09 -20.78 -5.98
C GLY A 156 41.21 -21.66 -6.55
N SER A 157 42.35 -21.67 -5.87
CA SER A 157 43.43 -22.61 -6.13
C SER A 157 43.19 -23.87 -5.31
N ASP A 158 42.84 -24.95 -6.00
CA ASP A 158 43.18 -26.30 -5.58
C ASP A 158 44.70 -26.40 -5.54
N GLY A 159 45.29 -26.16 -4.36
CA GLY A 159 46.72 -26.31 -4.14
C GLY A 159 47.15 -27.74 -4.43
N GLY A 160 47.53 -28.00 -5.68
CA GLY A 160 48.13 -29.25 -6.08
C GLY A 160 49.37 -29.51 -5.23
N THR A 161 49.45 -30.68 -4.64
CA THR A 161 50.65 -31.11 -3.92
C THR A 161 51.83 -31.07 -4.90
N GLY A 162 52.87 -30.32 -4.55
CA GLY A 162 54.06 -30.15 -5.39
C GLY A 162 54.62 -31.50 -5.79
N THR A 163 54.60 -31.79 -7.09
CA THR A 163 55.08 -33.05 -7.66
C THR A 163 56.52 -32.86 -8.12
N THR A 164 57.40 -33.80 -7.82
CA THR A 164 58.80 -33.72 -8.24
C THR A 164 58.97 -34.29 -9.65
N LEU A 165 59.50 -33.48 -10.58
CA LEU A 165 59.91 -33.91 -11.92
C LEU A 165 61.41 -33.64 -12.06
N GLY A 166 62.23 -34.69 -11.97
CA GLY A 166 63.69 -34.56 -11.97
C GLY A 166 64.18 -33.66 -10.82
N ASP A 167 64.85 -32.56 -11.18
CA ASP A 167 65.39 -31.55 -10.26
C ASP A 167 64.40 -30.40 -9.96
N TYR A 168 63.15 -30.53 -10.40
CA TYR A 168 62.11 -29.51 -10.22
C TYR A 168 60.98 -29.99 -9.31
N VAL A 169 60.40 -29.06 -8.55
CA VAL A 169 59.10 -29.19 -7.90
C VAL A 169 58.12 -28.38 -8.72
N VAL A 170 57.04 -29.02 -9.17
CA VAL A 170 56.02 -28.39 -9.99
C VAL A 170 54.63 -28.53 -9.39
N THR A 171 53.81 -27.50 -9.58
CA THR A 171 52.39 -27.52 -9.19
C THR A 171 51.54 -27.10 -10.38
N LEU A 172 50.64 -27.99 -10.80
CA LEU A 172 49.69 -27.76 -11.89
C LEU A 172 48.31 -27.46 -11.30
N SER A 173 47.70 -26.36 -11.70
CA SER A 173 46.38 -25.91 -11.22
C SER A 173 45.53 -25.29 -12.33
N THR A 174 44.23 -25.20 -12.09
CA THR A 174 43.27 -24.53 -12.99
C THR A 174 42.53 -23.44 -12.23
N GLY A 175 42.26 -22.29 -12.86
CA GLY A 175 41.58 -21.17 -12.20
C GLY A 175 40.09 -21.40 -11.89
N LYS A 176 39.48 -22.46 -12.43
CA LYS A 176 38.08 -22.86 -12.23
C LYS A 176 38.03 -24.38 -12.13
N ALA A 177 37.21 -24.92 -11.23
CA ALA A 177 37.00 -26.36 -11.10
C ALA A 177 36.03 -26.94 -12.16
N LEU A 178 35.32 -26.07 -12.89
CA LEU A 178 34.29 -26.41 -13.87
C LEU A 178 34.32 -25.40 -15.02
N LEU A 179 34.18 -25.91 -16.24
CA LEU A 179 33.86 -25.09 -17.42
C LEU A 179 32.49 -25.47 -18.00
N ILE A 180 31.80 -24.47 -18.51
CA ILE A 180 30.52 -24.69 -19.20
C ILE A 180 30.80 -25.02 -20.66
N ALA A 181 30.48 -26.25 -21.06
CA ALA A 181 30.64 -26.73 -22.41
C ALA A 181 29.80 -25.89 -23.40
N LYS A 182 30.36 -25.65 -24.59
CA LYS A 182 29.71 -24.97 -25.73
C LYS A 182 29.46 -23.46 -25.54
N THR A 183 29.79 -22.85 -24.41
CA THR A 183 29.57 -21.41 -24.15
C THR A 183 30.79 -20.53 -24.42
N GLY A 184 31.93 -21.12 -24.79
CA GLY A 184 33.21 -20.40 -24.93
C GLY A 184 33.84 -20.01 -23.59
N ASP A 185 33.31 -20.53 -22.49
CA ASP A 185 33.87 -20.38 -21.14
C ASP A 185 35.36 -20.79 -21.12
N GLN A 186 36.16 -20.11 -20.32
CA GLN A 186 37.60 -20.33 -20.24
C GLN A 186 38.12 -20.25 -18.81
N THR A 187 39.25 -20.91 -18.59
CA THR A 187 39.99 -20.85 -17.33
C THR A 187 41.49 -20.86 -17.60
N PRO A 188 42.31 -20.10 -16.85
CA PRO A 188 43.75 -20.25 -16.93
C PRO A 188 44.17 -21.61 -16.38
N VAL A 189 45.05 -22.29 -17.11
CA VAL A 189 45.80 -23.47 -16.65
C VAL A 189 47.22 -22.99 -16.34
N THR A 190 47.67 -23.21 -15.12
CA THR A 190 48.95 -22.70 -14.62
C THR A 190 49.84 -23.84 -14.15
N LEU A 191 51.13 -23.78 -14.53
CA LEU A 191 52.19 -24.63 -13.97
C LEU A 191 53.22 -23.74 -13.29
N SER A 192 53.43 -23.92 -11.98
CA SER A 192 54.58 -23.36 -11.28
C SER A 192 55.76 -24.33 -11.35
N VAL A 193 56.97 -23.79 -11.50
CA VAL A 193 58.21 -24.55 -11.60
C VAL A 193 59.26 -23.92 -10.69
N ALA A 194 59.68 -24.68 -9.67
CA ALA A 194 60.73 -24.31 -8.74
C ALA A 194 61.82 -25.39 -8.71
N ARG A 195 63.06 -25.02 -8.32
CA ARG A 195 64.12 -26.00 -8.11
C ARG A 195 63.85 -26.82 -6.84
N LYS A 196 64.05 -28.14 -6.93
CA LYS A 196 63.89 -29.09 -5.82
C LYS A 196 64.79 -28.75 -4.63
N ASN A 197 66.00 -28.27 -4.90
CA ASN A 197 66.94 -27.82 -3.89
C ASN A 197 66.98 -26.28 -3.94
N GLY A 198 66.52 -25.63 -2.87
CA GLY A 198 66.54 -24.17 -2.72
C GLY A 198 65.21 -23.46 -3.01
N GLY A 199 64.27 -24.09 -3.72
CA GLY A 199 62.93 -23.52 -3.96
C GLY A 199 62.89 -22.34 -4.94
N ASP A 200 64.03 -21.99 -5.55
CA ASP A 200 64.11 -20.88 -6.50
C ASP A 200 63.16 -21.09 -7.69
N PRO A 201 62.39 -20.07 -8.11
CA PRO A 201 61.61 -20.14 -9.34
C PRO A 201 62.53 -20.31 -10.55
N VAL A 202 62.04 -20.99 -11.59
CA VAL A 202 62.82 -21.27 -12.81
C VAL A 202 62.22 -20.49 -13.99
N PRO A 203 62.78 -19.32 -14.37
CA PRO A 203 62.32 -18.55 -15.53
C PRO A 203 62.75 -19.15 -16.87
N GLY A 204 61.96 -18.90 -17.92
CA GLY A 204 62.29 -19.29 -19.30
C GLY A 204 62.22 -20.79 -19.59
N GLN A 205 61.74 -21.59 -18.65
CA GLN A 205 61.57 -23.03 -18.82
C GLN A 205 60.38 -23.31 -19.74
N GLU A 206 60.61 -24.03 -20.84
CA GLU A 206 59.55 -24.39 -21.79
C GLU A 206 58.69 -25.54 -21.24
N VAL A 207 57.39 -25.29 -21.15
CA VAL A 207 56.33 -26.21 -20.69
C VAL A 207 55.41 -26.52 -21.87
N THR A 208 55.16 -27.81 -22.12
CA THR A 208 54.13 -28.24 -23.07
C THR A 208 52.89 -28.66 -22.29
N PHE A 209 51.79 -27.93 -22.49
CA PHE A 209 50.47 -28.33 -22.02
C PHE A 209 49.79 -29.19 -23.10
N THR A 210 49.12 -30.26 -22.68
CA THR A 210 48.24 -31.08 -23.52
C THR A 210 46.91 -31.31 -22.79
N THR A 211 45.83 -31.41 -23.54
CA THR A 211 44.52 -31.77 -23.01
C THR A 211 43.83 -32.79 -23.93
N ASN A 212 43.09 -33.73 -23.35
CA ASN A 212 42.23 -34.63 -24.13
C ASN A 212 40.86 -33.99 -24.47
N ARG A 213 40.55 -32.84 -23.87
CA ARG A 213 39.22 -32.21 -23.93
C ARG A 213 39.33 -30.70 -23.64
N GLY A 214 38.67 -29.87 -24.44
CA GLY A 214 38.90 -28.41 -24.47
C GLY A 214 39.89 -27.99 -25.56
N SER A 215 40.15 -26.69 -25.66
CA SER A 215 41.10 -26.14 -26.63
C SER A 215 41.92 -25.03 -26.00
N PHE A 216 43.22 -24.97 -26.25
CA PHE A 216 44.09 -23.85 -25.85
C PHE A 216 43.96 -22.64 -26.79
N ALA A 217 42.95 -22.63 -27.66
CA ALA A 217 42.55 -21.49 -28.49
C ALA A 217 41.03 -21.29 -28.43
N PRO A 218 40.51 -20.07 -28.70
CA PRO A 218 39.07 -19.79 -28.73
C PRO A 218 38.27 -20.66 -29.72
N ALA A 219 38.94 -21.22 -30.73
CA ALA A 219 38.36 -22.19 -31.66
C ALA A 219 38.76 -23.63 -31.31
N ALA A 220 37.91 -24.60 -31.64
CA ALA A 220 38.20 -26.02 -31.41
C ALA A 220 39.41 -26.49 -32.24
N GLY A 221 40.25 -27.35 -31.65
CA GLY A 221 41.31 -28.07 -32.37
C GLY A 221 42.72 -27.97 -31.78
N THR A 222 42.97 -27.01 -30.89
CA THR A 222 44.30 -26.84 -30.27
C THR A 222 44.40 -27.65 -28.97
N SER A 223 44.76 -28.93 -29.07
CA SER A 223 44.90 -29.83 -27.92
C SER A 223 46.27 -29.77 -27.24
N SER A 224 47.23 -29.04 -27.79
CA SER A 224 48.56 -28.84 -27.22
C SER A 224 49.09 -27.43 -27.49
N ILE A 225 49.77 -26.85 -26.51
CA ILE A 225 50.43 -25.54 -26.61
C ILE A 225 51.75 -25.54 -25.81
N LYS A 226 52.73 -24.78 -26.29
CA LYS A 226 53.99 -24.53 -25.60
C LYS A 226 54.01 -23.14 -25.00
N VAL A 227 54.40 -23.04 -23.73
CA VAL A 227 54.47 -21.79 -22.97
C VAL A 227 55.77 -21.78 -22.16
N THR A 228 56.45 -20.65 -22.08
CA THR A 228 57.64 -20.47 -21.24
C THR A 228 57.27 -19.90 -19.88
N THR A 229 57.94 -20.34 -18.82
CA THR A 229 57.75 -19.76 -17.49
C THR A 229 58.23 -18.30 -17.42
N ASN A 230 57.51 -17.47 -16.69
CA ASN A 230 57.90 -16.08 -16.41
C ASN A 230 59.00 -15.98 -15.33
N THR A 231 59.35 -14.77 -14.92
CA THR A 231 60.36 -14.50 -13.86
C THR A 231 60.02 -15.12 -12.50
N SER A 232 58.76 -15.42 -12.24
CA SER A 232 58.28 -16.11 -11.03
C SER A 232 58.20 -17.63 -11.22
N GLY A 233 58.67 -18.18 -12.33
CA GLY A 233 58.65 -19.61 -12.61
C GLY A 233 57.26 -20.15 -12.99
N ILE A 234 56.33 -19.30 -13.45
CA ILE A 234 54.95 -19.68 -13.77
C ILE A 234 54.74 -19.66 -15.28
N ALA A 235 54.22 -20.75 -15.84
CA ALA A 235 53.67 -20.83 -17.19
C ALA A 235 52.13 -20.83 -17.11
N SER A 236 51.46 -20.01 -17.91
CA SER A 236 49.99 -19.85 -17.89
C SER A 236 49.42 -19.79 -19.30
N THR A 237 48.31 -20.48 -19.54
CA THR A 237 47.56 -20.42 -20.80
C THR A 237 46.06 -20.60 -20.55
N PRO A 238 45.18 -19.90 -21.27
CA PRO A 238 43.74 -20.15 -21.20
C PRO A 238 43.38 -21.50 -21.84
N LEU A 239 42.48 -22.24 -21.20
CA LEU A 239 41.80 -23.40 -21.73
C LEU A 239 40.33 -23.06 -21.94
N TYR A 240 39.85 -23.21 -23.17
CA TYR A 240 38.50 -22.85 -23.62
C TYR A 240 37.60 -24.09 -23.75
N ALA A 241 36.33 -23.91 -23.41
CA ALA A 241 35.23 -24.84 -23.63
C ALA A 241 34.54 -24.65 -24.99
N ALA A 242 35.34 -24.57 -26.06
CA ALA A 242 34.87 -24.27 -27.41
C ALA A 242 34.23 -25.52 -28.08
N ASN A 243 32.91 -25.46 -28.33
CA ASN A 243 32.13 -26.41 -29.16
C ASN A 243 32.39 -27.90 -28.93
N MET A 244 32.20 -28.33 -27.69
CA MET A 244 32.52 -29.70 -27.23
C MET A 244 31.43 -30.25 -26.32
N ASP A 245 31.34 -31.58 -26.22
CA ASP A 245 30.40 -32.22 -25.31
C ASP A 245 30.91 -32.24 -23.85
N PRO A 246 29.99 -32.34 -22.86
CA PRO A 246 30.33 -32.51 -21.45
C PRO A 246 31.25 -33.70 -21.18
N GLY A 247 31.97 -33.66 -20.05
CA GLY A 247 32.83 -34.74 -19.59
C GLY A 247 34.04 -34.26 -18.79
N LEU A 248 34.87 -35.20 -18.34
CA LEU A 248 36.11 -34.88 -17.64
C LEU A 248 37.25 -34.67 -18.65
N ALA A 249 38.00 -33.58 -18.52
CA ALA A 249 39.25 -33.36 -19.20
C ALA A 249 40.43 -33.77 -18.32
N GLU A 250 41.42 -34.39 -18.93
CA GLU A 250 42.73 -34.64 -18.35
C GLU A 250 43.71 -33.68 -19.01
N ILE A 251 44.30 -32.80 -18.19
CA ILE A 251 45.26 -31.79 -18.60
C ILE A 251 46.63 -32.26 -18.11
N THR A 252 47.58 -32.37 -19.03
CA THR A 252 48.94 -32.80 -18.74
C THR A 252 49.92 -31.66 -19.02
N ALA A 253 50.89 -31.47 -18.15
CA ALA A 253 51.99 -30.52 -18.34
C ALA A 253 53.33 -31.25 -18.29
N ALA A 254 54.17 -31.04 -19.29
CA ALA A 254 55.50 -31.64 -19.41
C ALA A 254 56.59 -30.57 -19.59
N LEU A 255 57.68 -30.71 -18.85
CA LEU A 255 58.86 -29.85 -18.95
C LEU A 255 59.78 -30.33 -20.08
N THR A 256 60.23 -29.43 -20.94
CA THR A 256 61.16 -29.77 -22.00
C THR A 256 62.50 -30.25 -21.43
N GLY A 257 62.98 -31.41 -21.87
CA GLY A 257 64.25 -31.99 -21.43
C GLY A 257 64.21 -32.72 -20.08
N THR A 258 63.04 -32.82 -19.44
CA THR A 258 62.86 -33.57 -18.18
C THR A 258 61.93 -34.76 -18.40
N PRO A 259 62.33 -36.00 -18.04
CA PRO A 259 61.44 -37.15 -18.13
C PRO A 259 60.25 -37.02 -17.16
N GLY A 260 59.03 -37.20 -17.67
CA GLY A 260 57.80 -37.21 -16.87
C GLY A 260 56.85 -36.06 -17.16
N SER A 261 55.67 -36.10 -16.55
CA SER A 261 54.61 -35.09 -16.69
C SER A 261 53.71 -35.07 -15.46
N VAL A 262 53.08 -33.94 -15.17
CA VAL A 262 52.04 -33.82 -14.14
C VAL A 262 50.68 -33.70 -14.78
N LYS A 263 49.65 -34.22 -14.10
CA LYS A 263 48.27 -34.23 -14.58
C LYS A 263 47.34 -33.54 -13.60
N THR A 264 46.32 -32.87 -14.11
CA THR A 264 45.15 -32.42 -13.36
C THR A 264 43.88 -32.72 -14.16
N THR A 265 42.72 -32.67 -13.50
CA THR A 265 41.43 -32.94 -14.14
C THR A 265 40.51 -31.75 -14.04
N LEU A 266 39.79 -31.45 -15.12
CA LEU A 266 38.82 -30.35 -15.18
C LEU A 266 37.47 -30.86 -15.69
N SER A 267 36.39 -30.54 -14.99
CA SER A 267 35.04 -30.95 -15.41
C SER A 267 34.46 -30.00 -16.45
N PHE A 268 33.76 -30.56 -17.44
CA PHE A 268 32.95 -29.82 -18.41
C PHE A 268 31.50 -30.25 -18.28
N THR A 269 30.59 -29.31 -18.07
CA THR A 269 29.14 -29.59 -18.01
C THR A 269 28.38 -28.77 -19.03
N ALA A 270 27.22 -29.25 -19.48
CA ALA A 270 26.32 -28.49 -20.34
C ALA A 270 25.08 -28.08 -19.56
N ILE A 271 24.59 -26.88 -19.89
CA ILE A 271 23.30 -26.42 -19.40
C ILE A 271 22.20 -27.23 -20.09
N SER A 272 21.28 -27.78 -19.31
CA SER A 272 20.12 -28.51 -19.84
C SER A 272 18.81 -27.82 -19.56
N THR A 273 18.62 -27.27 -18.36
CA THR A 273 17.37 -26.62 -17.98
C THR A 273 17.62 -25.31 -17.22
N LEU A 274 16.69 -24.37 -17.42
CA LEU A 274 16.58 -23.12 -16.69
C LEU A 274 15.14 -23.04 -16.16
N VAL A 275 14.97 -22.92 -14.85
CA VAL A 275 13.67 -22.88 -14.19
C VAL A 275 13.59 -21.73 -13.19
N TYR A 276 12.39 -21.18 -13.01
CA TYR A 276 12.12 -20.26 -11.91
C TYR A 276 11.96 -21.06 -10.61
N ASP A 277 12.68 -20.67 -9.56
CA ASP A 277 12.64 -21.33 -8.26
C ASP A 277 11.51 -20.78 -7.39
N THR A 278 10.40 -21.52 -7.34
CA THR A 278 9.21 -21.18 -6.53
C THR A 278 9.35 -21.58 -5.07
N THR A 279 10.42 -22.25 -4.67
CA THR A 279 10.57 -22.80 -3.31
C THR A 279 11.14 -21.78 -2.32
N ASN A 280 11.75 -20.71 -2.82
CA ASN A 280 12.36 -19.68 -1.99
C ASN A 280 11.32 -18.70 -1.42
N LYS A 281 11.13 -18.74 -0.09
CA LYS A 281 10.16 -17.90 0.63
C LYS A 281 10.58 -16.43 0.77
N ALA A 282 11.79 -16.06 0.33
CA ALA A 282 12.21 -14.66 0.29
C ALA A 282 11.52 -13.86 -0.83
N THR A 283 10.98 -14.53 -1.86
CA THR A 283 10.17 -13.86 -2.88
C THR A 283 8.83 -13.44 -2.28
N LYS A 284 8.59 -12.13 -2.29
CA LYS A 284 7.32 -11.55 -1.85
C LYS A 284 6.27 -11.77 -2.94
N ALA A 285 5.07 -12.17 -2.51
CA ALA A 285 3.95 -12.39 -3.41
C ALA A 285 3.41 -11.10 -4.03
N LEU A 286 3.70 -9.94 -3.44
CA LEU A 286 3.25 -8.62 -3.84
C LEU A 286 4.23 -7.56 -3.31
N ILE A 287 4.41 -6.49 -4.08
CA ILE A 287 5.19 -5.31 -3.69
C ILE A 287 4.37 -4.04 -3.94
N GLY A 288 4.68 -2.96 -3.24
CA GLY A 288 4.07 -1.64 -3.47
C GLY A 288 4.91 -0.80 -4.41
N ILE A 289 4.29 0.23 -4.99
CA ILE A 289 5.01 1.31 -5.69
C ILE A 289 5.93 2.09 -4.74
N GLU A 290 6.81 2.92 -5.27
CA GLU A 290 7.66 3.79 -4.44
C GLU A 290 6.83 4.68 -3.49
N SER A 291 7.33 4.90 -2.28
CA SER A 291 6.67 5.69 -1.23
C SER A 291 5.31 5.16 -0.76
N SER A 292 4.97 3.92 -1.08
CA SER A 292 3.74 3.25 -0.64
C SER A 292 3.70 2.88 0.85
N GLY A 293 4.79 3.06 1.59
CA GLY A 293 4.94 2.49 2.93
C GLY A 293 5.03 0.96 2.95
N ARG A 294 5.30 0.34 1.78
CA ARG A 294 5.47 -1.11 1.62
C ARG A 294 6.84 -1.43 1.03
N ASP A 295 7.18 -2.72 1.07
CA ASP A 295 8.32 -3.21 0.31
C ASP A 295 8.14 -2.90 -1.17
N THR A 296 9.11 -2.20 -1.74
CA THR A 296 9.14 -1.82 -3.16
C THR A 296 9.98 -2.79 -3.98
N THR A 297 10.52 -3.82 -3.34
CA THR A 297 11.45 -4.77 -3.96
C THR A 297 11.18 -6.19 -3.53
N THR A 298 11.48 -7.15 -4.42
CA THR A 298 11.50 -8.56 -4.08
C THR A 298 12.63 -9.28 -4.82
N PRO A 299 13.37 -10.18 -4.15
CA PRO A 299 14.29 -11.06 -4.85
C PRO A 299 13.51 -12.12 -5.64
N LEU A 300 14.06 -12.49 -6.81
CA LEU A 300 13.60 -13.58 -7.66
C LEU A 300 14.78 -14.52 -7.91
N PHE A 301 14.51 -15.82 -7.93
CA PHE A 301 15.54 -16.87 -7.99
C PHE A 301 15.31 -17.77 -9.20
N PHE A 302 16.39 -18.06 -9.92
CA PHE A 302 16.38 -18.87 -11.12
C PHE A 302 17.46 -19.95 -11.00
N LYS A 303 17.08 -21.19 -11.28
CA LYS A 303 17.95 -22.36 -11.12
C LYS A 303 18.34 -22.93 -12.46
N VAL A 304 19.62 -23.20 -12.63
CA VAL A 304 20.21 -23.83 -13.80
C VAL A 304 20.69 -25.22 -13.44
N THR A 305 20.28 -26.22 -14.23
CA THR A 305 20.71 -27.61 -14.05
C THR A 305 21.19 -28.26 -15.34
N ASP A 306 22.00 -29.30 -15.18
CA ASP A 306 22.43 -30.19 -16.25
C ASP A 306 21.36 -31.25 -16.58
N SER A 307 21.64 -32.13 -17.53
CA SER A 307 20.71 -33.18 -17.96
C SER A 307 20.43 -34.23 -16.87
N ALA A 308 21.28 -34.29 -15.84
CA ALA A 308 21.12 -35.14 -14.66
C ALA A 308 20.46 -34.41 -13.47
N GLN A 309 19.92 -33.20 -13.70
CA GLN A 309 19.32 -32.34 -12.68
C GLN A 309 20.28 -31.87 -11.58
N LYS A 310 21.59 -31.93 -11.83
CA LYS A 310 22.59 -31.37 -10.91
C LYS A 310 22.75 -29.87 -11.12
N PRO A 311 23.03 -29.10 -10.06
CA PRO A 311 23.23 -27.66 -10.16
C PRO A 311 24.46 -27.31 -10.99
N VAL A 312 24.37 -26.25 -11.80
CA VAL A 312 25.47 -25.76 -12.62
C VAL A 312 25.92 -24.37 -12.14
N PRO A 313 27.05 -24.27 -11.40
CA PRO A 313 27.60 -22.99 -10.95
C PRO A 313 28.31 -22.22 -12.08
N GLY A 314 28.46 -20.90 -11.92
CA GLY A 314 29.27 -20.05 -12.80
C GLY A 314 28.59 -19.63 -14.10
N VAL A 315 27.27 -19.82 -14.23
CA VAL A 315 26.50 -19.47 -15.43
C VAL A 315 25.96 -18.04 -15.31
N GLU A 316 26.29 -17.17 -16.26
CA GLU A 316 25.72 -15.82 -16.34
C GLU A 316 24.31 -15.86 -16.94
N LEU A 317 23.35 -15.27 -16.24
CA LEU A 317 21.99 -15.02 -16.71
C LEU A 317 21.81 -13.53 -17.00
N THR A 318 21.01 -13.23 -18.02
CA THR A 318 20.50 -11.87 -18.29
C THR A 318 19.00 -11.81 -17.97
N PHE A 319 18.58 -10.72 -17.34
CA PHE A 319 17.19 -10.49 -16.93
C PHE A 319 16.58 -9.32 -17.68
N THR A 320 15.29 -9.44 -17.98
CA THR A 320 14.46 -8.36 -18.52
C THR A 320 13.14 -8.33 -17.78
N VAL A 321 12.54 -7.16 -17.62
CA VAL A 321 11.23 -7.00 -16.96
C VAL A 321 10.23 -6.33 -17.90
N SER A 322 8.97 -6.74 -17.79
CA SER A 322 7.85 -6.23 -18.57
C SER A 322 6.56 -6.27 -17.74
N GLY A 323 5.46 -5.70 -18.25
CA GLY A 323 4.13 -5.78 -17.62
C GLY A 323 3.86 -4.76 -16.51
N ALA A 324 4.87 -4.03 -16.05
CA ALA A 324 4.72 -2.85 -15.19
C ALA A 324 5.68 -1.74 -15.66
N ALA A 325 5.15 -0.53 -15.88
CA ALA A 325 5.94 0.60 -16.34
C ALA A 325 6.98 1.00 -15.27
N GLN A 326 8.19 1.35 -15.72
CA GLN A 326 9.32 1.79 -14.88
C GLN A 326 9.84 0.77 -13.86
N ALA A 327 9.25 -0.43 -13.76
CA ALA A 327 9.83 -1.52 -13.01
C ALA A 327 11.19 -1.91 -13.62
N ASN A 328 12.16 -2.26 -12.78
CA ASN A 328 13.48 -2.68 -13.23
C ASN A 328 14.00 -3.90 -12.44
N VAL A 329 15.05 -4.51 -12.96
CA VAL A 329 15.75 -5.66 -12.38
C VAL A 329 17.25 -5.42 -12.44
N THR A 330 18.02 -6.13 -11.62
CA THR A 330 19.47 -6.23 -11.87
C THR A 330 19.69 -7.01 -13.16
N ASP A 331 20.36 -6.40 -14.14
CA ASP A 331 20.44 -6.90 -15.52
C ASP A 331 21.10 -8.28 -15.65
N LYS A 332 22.05 -8.60 -14.76
CA LYS A 332 22.82 -9.84 -14.82
C LYS A 332 23.10 -10.43 -13.45
N ALA A 333 23.21 -11.77 -13.39
CA ALA A 333 23.72 -12.48 -12.22
C ALA A 333 24.36 -13.81 -12.63
N VAL A 334 25.29 -14.30 -11.80
CA VAL A 334 25.99 -15.57 -12.02
C VAL A 334 25.48 -16.62 -11.03
N THR A 335 25.29 -17.85 -11.48
CA THR A 335 24.83 -18.94 -10.60
C THR A 335 25.88 -19.32 -9.54
N ASN A 336 25.42 -19.53 -8.32
CA ASN A 336 26.23 -20.00 -7.20
C ASN A 336 26.46 -21.53 -7.23
N ALA A 337 27.07 -22.10 -6.18
CA ALA A 337 27.35 -23.55 -6.05
C ALA A 337 26.09 -24.43 -6.20
N GLU A 338 24.92 -23.93 -5.80
CA GLU A 338 23.62 -24.58 -5.93
C GLU A 338 22.94 -24.34 -7.29
N GLY A 339 23.65 -23.71 -8.23
CA GLY A 339 23.15 -23.42 -9.58
C GLY A 339 22.08 -22.33 -9.59
N ILE A 340 22.00 -21.50 -8.55
CA ILE A 340 20.99 -20.45 -8.40
C ILE A 340 21.60 -19.10 -8.71
N ALA A 341 20.96 -18.36 -9.62
CA ALA A 341 21.20 -16.94 -9.84
C ALA A 341 19.96 -16.17 -9.38
N SER A 342 20.17 -14.99 -8.79
CA SER A 342 19.08 -14.14 -8.32
C SER A 342 19.13 -12.75 -8.95
N THR A 343 17.96 -12.13 -9.08
CA THR A 343 17.82 -10.72 -9.43
C THR A 343 16.82 -10.08 -8.48
N THR A 344 16.92 -8.77 -8.29
CA THR A 344 15.98 -8.02 -7.46
C THR A 344 15.03 -7.26 -8.37
N LEU A 345 13.75 -7.62 -8.35
CA LEU A 345 12.70 -6.83 -8.96
C LEU A 345 12.43 -5.60 -8.08
N ARG A 346 12.48 -4.41 -8.68
CA ARG A 346 12.13 -3.12 -8.08
C ARG A 346 10.89 -2.56 -8.78
N ALA A 347 9.91 -2.13 -7.99
CA ALA A 347 8.71 -1.48 -8.49
C ALA A 347 9.01 -0.08 -9.05
N GLY A 348 8.21 0.34 -10.04
CA GLY A 348 8.11 1.73 -10.47
C GLY A 348 6.93 2.44 -9.80
N ASN A 349 6.43 3.51 -10.44
CA ASN A 349 5.31 4.33 -9.92
C ASN A 349 3.94 3.95 -10.49
N THR A 350 3.84 2.84 -11.21
CA THR A 350 2.61 2.39 -11.86
C THR A 350 2.23 0.99 -11.37
N VAL A 351 0.93 0.78 -11.14
CA VAL A 351 0.40 -0.54 -10.82
C VAL A 351 0.39 -1.48 -12.03
N GLY A 352 0.50 -2.77 -11.76
CA GLY A 352 0.52 -3.79 -12.80
C GLY A 352 1.09 -5.11 -12.31
N VAL A 353 1.50 -5.99 -13.23
CA VAL A 353 2.20 -7.23 -12.88
C VAL A 353 3.54 -7.26 -13.60
N ALA A 354 4.61 -7.17 -12.81
CA ALA A 354 5.96 -7.24 -13.32
C ALA A 354 6.34 -8.70 -13.61
N ILE A 355 6.60 -9.00 -14.87
CA ILE A 355 7.05 -10.30 -15.37
C ILE A 355 8.53 -10.18 -15.67
N VAL A 356 9.35 -10.96 -14.94
CA VAL A 356 10.79 -11.02 -15.15
C VAL A 356 11.12 -12.26 -15.99
N LYS A 357 11.75 -12.04 -17.15
CA LYS A 357 12.26 -13.09 -18.01
C LYS A 357 13.76 -13.24 -17.79
N ALA A 358 14.18 -14.43 -17.37
CA ALA A 358 15.57 -14.83 -17.27
C ALA A 358 16.00 -15.57 -18.53
N THR A 359 17.19 -15.26 -19.01
CA THR A 359 17.71 -15.79 -20.26
C THR A 359 19.17 -16.17 -20.08
N VAL A 360 19.56 -17.32 -20.62
CA VAL A 360 20.96 -17.74 -20.68
C VAL A 360 21.35 -17.97 -22.13
N THR A 361 22.42 -17.31 -22.56
CA THR A 361 22.99 -17.47 -23.90
C THR A 361 23.74 -18.80 -23.95
N ALA A 362 22.99 -19.88 -24.07
CA ALA A 362 23.55 -21.19 -24.32
C ALA A 362 23.95 -21.28 -25.79
N THR A 363 25.26 -21.32 -26.01
CA THR A 363 25.94 -21.83 -27.22
C THR A 363 26.49 -20.80 -28.20
N ILE A 364 27.81 -20.80 -28.40
CA ILE A 364 28.44 -20.18 -29.58
C ILE A 364 28.09 -21.05 -30.80
N GLY A 365 27.10 -20.62 -31.59
CA GLY A 365 26.77 -21.22 -32.87
C GLY A 365 25.55 -22.16 -32.92
N SER A 366 24.71 -22.23 -31.87
CA SER A 366 23.39 -22.86 -31.99
C SER A 366 22.31 -22.17 -31.18
N THR A 367 21.23 -21.79 -31.86
CA THR A 367 19.89 -21.66 -31.29
C THR A 367 19.42 -23.03 -30.75
N PRO A 368 18.78 -23.11 -29.57
CA PRO A 368 18.06 -22.02 -28.90
C PRO A 368 18.72 -21.53 -27.61
N GLU A 369 18.59 -20.22 -27.39
CA GLU A 369 18.74 -19.56 -26.10
C GLU A 369 17.69 -20.12 -25.11
N LEU A 370 18.13 -20.57 -23.93
CA LEU A 370 17.20 -21.04 -22.90
C LEU A 370 16.64 -19.83 -22.16
N SER A 371 15.32 -19.75 -22.03
CA SER A 371 14.67 -18.67 -21.27
C SER A 371 13.47 -19.18 -20.47
N VAL A 372 13.22 -18.53 -19.34
CA VAL A 372 12.07 -18.79 -18.48
C VAL A 372 11.52 -17.47 -17.97
N SER A 373 10.20 -17.39 -17.81
CA SER A 373 9.52 -16.23 -17.22
C SER A 373 9.03 -16.57 -15.82
N HIS A 374 9.26 -15.65 -14.89
CA HIS A 374 8.57 -15.59 -13.60
C HIS A 374 7.05 -15.46 -13.84
N PRO A 375 6.17 -16.17 -13.09
CA PRO A 375 4.71 -16.05 -13.20
C PRO A 375 4.16 -14.63 -13.06
N GLY A 376 4.93 -13.71 -12.47
CA GLY A 376 4.59 -12.30 -12.33
C GLY A 376 4.42 -11.89 -10.88
N THR A 377 4.90 -10.69 -10.52
CA THR A 377 4.69 -10.08 -9.20
C THR A 377 3.75 -8.89 -9.34
N PRO A 378 2.57 -8.91 -8.72
CA PRO A 378 1.71 -7.73 -8.59
C PRO A 378 2.42 -6.57 -7.91
N ILE A 379 2.41 -5.43 -8.59
CA ILE A 379 2.74 -4.10 -8.07
C ILE A 379 1.43 -3.37 -7.87
N VAL A 380 1.09 -3.08 -6.62
CA VAL A 380 -0.19 -2.46 -6.26
C VAL A 380 -0.02 -1.04 -5.75
N GLY A 381 -1.13 -0.30 -5.81
CA GLY A 381 -1.22 1.03 -5.25
C GLY A 381 -0.93 0.98 -3.76
N GLY A 382 -0.29 2.04 -3.28
CA GLY A 382 0.31 2.06 -1.96
C GLY A 382 -0.65 2.33 -0.84
N LYS A 383 -0.40 3.44 -0.16
CA LYS A 383 -1.21 3.98 0.92
C LYS A 383 -2.33 4.85 0.32
N PRO A 384 -3.58 4.78 0.81
CA PRO A 384 -4.63 5.71 0.41
C PRO A 384 -4.18 7.16 0.64
N SER A 385 -4.34 8.02 -0.36
CA SER A 385 -4.12 9.46 -0.21
C SER A 385 -5.44 10.18 0.02
N ASP A 386 -5.40 11.29 0.74
CA ASP A 386 -6.57 12.14 0.98
C ASP A 386 -7.29 12.54 -0.32
N ARG A 387 -6.53 12.96 -1.35
CA ARG A 387 -7.09 13.25 -2.68
C ARG A 387 -7.68 12.03 -3.36
N GLY A 388 -7.12 10.86 -3.09
CA GLY A 388 -7.56 9.59 -3.64
C GLY A 388 -8.76 8.96 -2.93
N LEU A 389 -9.23 9.53 -1.81
CA LEU A 389 -10.45 9.10 -1.11
C LEU A 389 -11.68 9.84 -1.69
N ILE A 390 -12.54 9.08 -2.36
CA ILE A 390 -13.80 9.58 -2.93
C ILE A 390 -14.96 8.82 -2.30
N VAL A 391 -15.91 9.54 -1.70
CA VAL A 391 -17.10 8.96 -1.06
C VAL A 391 -18.35 9.36 -1.83
N ASP A 392 -19.21 8.38 -2.11
CA ASP A 392 -20.48 8.61 -2.79
C ASP A 392 -21.57 7.64 -2.31
N CYS A 393 -22.84 8.01 -2.51
CA CYS A 393 -23.97 7.13 -2.28
C CYS A 393 -24.90 7.15 -3.49
N VAL A 394 -25.37 5.96 -3.91
CA VAL A 394 -26.22 5.80 -5.09
C VAL A 394 -27.51 6.63 -5.01
N ARG A 395 -28.12 6.70 -3.82
CA ARG A 395 -29.28 7.57 -3.53
C ARG A 395 -28.95 8.45 -2.34
N LYS A 396 -29.00 9.77 -2.56
CA LYS A 396 -28.78 10.79 -1.51
C LYS A 396 -30.07 11.43 -1.02
N ASN A 397 -31.19 11.23 -1.71
CA ASN A 397 -32.52 11.68 -1.29
C ASN A 397 -33.42 10.46 -1.09
N LEU A 398 -33.80 10.19 0.16
CA LEU A 398 -34.61 9.04 0.56
C LEU A 398 -35.96 9.52 1.12
N GLY A 399 -37.08 9.01 0.59
CA GLY A 399 -38.44 9.34 1.03
C GLY A 399 -38.81 8.73 2.40
N ALA A 400 -37.93 8.88 3.40
CA ALA A 400 -38.01 8.22 4.70
C ALA A 400 -39.16 8.76 5.55
N LEU A 401 -39.53 10.05 5.38
CA LEU A 401 -40.60 10.70 6.14
C LEU A 401 -41.99 10.52 5.51
N HIS A 402 -42.12 9.67 4.49
CA HIS A 402 -43.43 9.23 3.97
C HIS A 402 -44.24 8.40 4.98
N ALA A 403 -43.65 8.04 6.12
CA ALA A 403 -44.32 7.47 7.27
C ALA A 403 -44.04 8.34 8.50
N THR A 404 -45.06 8.52 9.35
CA THR A 404 -44.86 9.07 10.70
C THR A 404 -43.98 8.12 11.51
N PRO A 405 -43.20 8.60 12.49
CA PRO A 405 -42.21 7.80 13.21
C PRO A 405 -42.70 6.41 13.63
N PRO A 406 -41.91 5.33 13.38
CA PRO A 406 -40.55 5.36 12.81
C PRO A 406 -40.51 5.68 11.30
N PRO A 407 -39.40 6.25 10.79
CA PRO A 407 -39.25 6.53 9.36
C PRO A 407 -39.34 5.23 8.54
N ARG A 408 -39.76 5.35 7.28
CA ARG A 408 -39.80 4.22 6.35
C ARG A 408 -38.40 3.64 6.19
N THR A 409 -38.28 2.32 6.33
CA THR A 409 -37.03 1.60 6.08
C THR A 409 -36.69 1.63 4.59
N LEU A 410 -35.64 2.36 4.28
CA LEU A 410 -35.03 2.51 2.96
C LEU A 410 -33.53 2.27 3.10
N SER A 411 -32.88 1.86 2.01
CA SER A 411 -31.44 1.64 2.03
C SER A 411 -30.78 2.12 0.76
N THR A 412 -29.53 2.57 0.85
CA THR A 412 -28.71 2.96 -0.30
C THR A 412 -27.32 2.38 -0.16
N ASN A 413 -26.70 2.03 -1.29
CA ASN A 413 -25.29 1.67 -1.29
C ASN A 413 -24.46 2.95 -1.24
N CYS A 414 -23.44 2.96 -0.39
CA CYS A 414 -22.42 3.98 -0.32
C CYS A 414 -21.06 3.36 -0.56
N THR A 415 -20.19 4.07 -1.27
CA THR A 415 -18.87 3.59 -1.69
C THR A 415 -17.80 4.56 -1.26
N ALA A 416 -16.68 4.04 -0.75
CA ALA A 416 -15.42 4.76 -0.62
C ALA A 416 -14.44 4.17 -1.63
N ALA A 417 -14.11 4.92 -2.68
CA ALA A 417 -13.06 4.58 -3.62
C ALA A 417 -11.73 5.10 -3.09
N LEU A 418 -10.72 4.23 -3.05
CA LEU A 418 -9.40 4.52 -2.53
C LEU A 418 -8.36 4.48 -3.65
N SER A 419 -7.53 5.51 -3.72
CA SER A 419 -6.35 5.55 -4.58
C SER A 419 -5.16 6.19 -3.86
N ASP A 420 -3.96 5.81 -4.28
CA ASP A 420 -2.73 6.42 -3.79
C ASP A 420 -2.49 7.80 -4.41
N ARG A 421 -1.39 8.45 -3.99
CA ARG A 421 -1.01 9.78 -4.49
C ARG A 421 -0.75 9.83 -6.00
N PHE A 422 -0.53 8.71 -6.69
CA PHE A 422 -0.36 8.69 -8.14
C PHE A 422 -1.68 8.37 -8.86
N GLY A 423 -2.78 8.24 -8.12
CA GLY A 423 -4.09 7.89 -8.65
C GLY A 423 -4.26 6.41 -8.95
N ASN A 424 -3.33 5.55 -8.48
CA ASN A 424 -3.50 4.11 -8.66
C ASN A 424 -4.47 3.55 -7.60
N PRO A 425 -5.36 2.61 -7.97
CA PRO A 425 -6.26 1.98 -7.01
C PRO A 425 -5.48 1.16 -5.97
N ILE A 426 -5.98 1.16 -4.73
CA ILE A 426 -5.36 0.40 -3.63
C ILE A 426 -5.65 -1.08 -3.81
N GLY A 427 -4.60 -1.87 -4.09
CA GLY A 427 -4.74 -3.28 -4.45
C GLY A 427 -4.85 -4.26 -3.28
N LEU A 428 -4.92 -3.77 -2.04
CA LEU A 428 -5.04 -4.60 -0.83
C LEU A 428 -6.33 -4.28 -0.07
N PRO A 429 -6.88 -5.26 0.67
CA PRO A 429 -8.04 -5.02 1.50
C PRO A 429 -7.67 -3.95 2.53
N THR A 430 -8.37 -2.82 2.44
CA THR A 430 -8.14 -1.66 3.31
C THR A 430 -9.44 -1.33 4.01
N THR A 431 -9.41 -1.38 5.34
CA THR A 431 -10.60 -1.20 6.16
C THR A 431 -11.06 0.26 6.16
N VAL A 432 -12.29 0.49 5.73
CA VAL A 432 -12.97 1.79 5.81
C VAL A 432 -14.00 1.74 6.92
N GLN A 433 -13.89 2.65 7.88
CA GLN A 433 -14.85 2.85 8.95
C GLN A 433 -15.88 3.91 8.54
N TRP A 434 -17.14 3.64 8.83
CA TRP A 434 -18.26 4.53 8.50
C TRP A 434 -19.00 4.93 9.77
N TYR A 435 -19.32 6.22 9.88
CA TYR A 435 -20.04 6.79 11.02
C TYR A 435 -21.15 7.71 10.52
N PRO A 436 -22.42 7.34 10.72
CA PRO A 436 -23.54 8.17 10.38
C PRO A 436 -24.04 8.92 11.63
N GLU A 437 -24.49 10.15 11.44
CA GLU A 437 -25.21 10.92 12.45
C GLU A 437 -26.53 10.25 12.85
N ALA A 438 -27.28 9.79 11.84
CA ALA A 438 -28.58 9.15 11.97
C ALA A 438 -28.71 7.95 11.01
N GLY A 439 -29.70 7.10 11.24
CA GLY A 439 -29.84 5.83 10.56
C GLY A 439 -28.87 4.77 11.08
N LYS A 440 -28.53 3.82 10.22
CA LYS A 440 -27.61 2.72 10.49
C LYS A 440 -26.80 2.43 9.24
N ILE A 441 -25.49 2.27 9.37
CA ILE A 441 -24.61 1.86 8.28
C ILE A 441 -23.80 0.63 8.69
N THR A 442 -23.52 -0.26 7.74
CA THR A 442 -22.62 -1.39 7.99
C THR A 442 -21.18 -0.89 8.08
N SER A 443 -20.49 -1.17 9.18
CA SER A 443 -19.15 -0.65 9.46
C SER A 443 -18.44 -1.58 10.45
N PRO A 444 -17.12 -1.85 10.27
CA PRO A 444 -16.28 -1.45 9.14
C PRO A 444 -16.51 -2.33 7.89
N VAL A 445 -15.99 -1.88 6.74
CA VAL A 445 -15.98 -2.65 5.48
C VAL A 445 -14.62 -2.52 4.79
N ASP A 446 -14.06 -3.64 4.31
CA ASP A 446 -12.81 -3.63 3.55
C ASP A 446 -13.02 -3.27 2.08
N SER A 447 -12.07 -2.53 1.52
CA SER A 447 -11.98 -2.32 0.08
C SER A 447 -11.68 -3.63 -0.66
N LYS A 448 -12.13 -3.72 -1.90
CA LYS A 448 -11.85 -4.91 -2.72
C LYS A 448 -10.36 -4.95 -3.12
N PRO A 449 -9.63 -6.04 -2.82
CA PRO A 449 -8.25 -6.18 -3.26
C PRO A 449 -8.15 -6.42 -4.76
N GLN A 450 -6.95 -6.18 -5.31
CA GLN A 450 -6.64 -6.59 -6.68
C GLN A 450 -6.57 -8.11 -6.76
N THR A 451 -7.33 -8.68 -7.69
CA THR A 451 -7.29 -10.12 -8.01
C THR A 451 -6.87 -10.26 -9.47
N GLY A 452 -5.65 -10.75 -9.72
CA GLY A 452 -5.13 -10.97 -11.08
C GLY A 452 -4.23 -9.85 -11.61
N THR A 453 -4.07 -9.83 -12.94
CA THR A 453 -2.99 -9.09 -13.61
C THR A 453 -3.29 -7.62 -13.92
N THR A 454 -4.53 -7.19 -13.77
CA THR A 454 -4.96 -5.81 -14.01
C THR A 454 -6.00 -5.44 -12.96
N PRO A 455 -5.93 -4.23 -12.36
CA PRO A 455 -6.99 -3.75 -11.47
C PRO A 455 -8.35 -3.82 -12.15
N SER A 456 -9.33 -4.44 -11.49
CA SER A 456 -10.73 -4.35 -11.89
C SER A 456 -11.27 -2.95 -11.56
N ALA A 457 -12.38 -2.56 -12.18
CA ALA A 457 -13.00 -1.25 -11.95
C ALA A 457 -13.38 -0.98 -10.48
N ASP A 458 -13.54 -2.04 -9.68
CA ASP A 458 -13.86 -1.97 -8.25
C ASP A 458 -12.65 -2.26 -7.33
N THR A 459 -11.43 -2.42 -7.86
CA THR A 459 -10.22 -2.52 -7.03
C THR A 459 -10.05 -1.25 -6.21
N GLY A 460 -9.82 -1.38 -4.91
CA GLY A 460 -9.71 -0.26 -3.98
C GLY A 460 -11.04 0.36 -3.58
N VAL A 461 -12.19 -0.22 -3.96
CA VAL A 461 -13.52 0.29 -3.59
C VAL A 461 -14.09 -0.51 -2.41
N ALA A 462 -14.44 0.19 -1.32
CA ALA A 462 -15.21 -0.36 -0.20
C ALA A 462 -16.68 0.01 -0.37
N THR A 463 -17.58 -0.98 -0.41
CA THR A 463 -19.04 -0.76 -0.59
C THR A 463 -19.80 -1.15 0.67
N THR A 464 -20.55 -0.22 1.24
CA THR A 464 -21.41 -0.44 2.40
C THR A 464 -22.87 -0.10 2.08
N VAL A 465 -23.78 -0.50 2.97
CA VAL A 465 -25.22 -0.21 2.89
C VAL A 465 -25.60 0.71 4.05
N PHE A 466 -26.09 1.90 3.71
CA PHE A 466 -26.77 2.79 4.62
C PHE A 466 -28.26 2.43 4.67
N SER A 467 -28.87 2.48 5.86
CA SER A 467 -30.28 2.24 6.10
C SER A 467 -30.88 3.31 7.00
N THR A 468 -32.09 3.74 6.68
CA THR A 468 -32.87 4.68 7.50
C THR A 468 -33.39 4.02 8.79
N ASN A 469 -33.35 2.69 8.89
CA ASN A 469 -33.73 1.93 10.09
C ASN A 469 -32.60 1.94 11.13
N GLY A 470 -32.49 3.04 11.87
CA GLY A 470 -31.52 3.24 12.94
C GLY A 470 -31.84 4.46 13.78
N SER A 471 -30.81 5.21 14.18
CA SER A 471 -31.01 6.45 14.97
C SER A 471 -31.88 7.44 14.20
N PHE A 472 -32.84 8.08 14.88
CA PHE A 472 -33.75 9.05 14.29
C PHE A 472 -34.32 9.97 15.38
N PRO A 473 -34.58 11.25 15.10
CA PRO A 473 -34.26 11.99 13.88
C PRO A 473 -32.78 12.39 13.79
N PRO A 474 -32.32 12.88 12.62
CA PRO A 474 -31.09 13.68 12.53
C PRO A 474 -31.18 14.93 13.43
N PHE A 475 -30.04 15.55 13.70
CA PHE A 475 -30.00 16.74 14.55
C PHE A 475 -30.68 17.91 13.84
N ALA A 476 -31.54 18.63 14.55
CA ALA A 476 -32.17 19.83 14.02
C ALA A 476 -31.23 21.03 14.19
N VAL A 477 -31.13 21.84 13.15
CA VAL A 477 -30.07 22.84 13.00
C VAL A 477 -30.65 24.24 12.82
N PRO A 478 -29.99 25.31 13.32
CA PRO A 478 -30.43 26.67 13.01
C PRO A 478 -30.30 26.96 11.51
N PRO A 479 -31.25 27.67 10.88
CA PRO A 479 -31.18 27.95 9.44
C PRO A 479 -30.01 28.88 9.08
N MET A 480 -29.35 28.61 7.95
CA MET A 480 -28.28 29.44 7.41
C MET A 480 -28.83 30.67 6.65
N PRO A 481 -28.01 31.71 6.42
CA PRO A 481 -28.39 32.82 5.55
C PRO A 481 -28.83 32.33 4.15
N GLY A 482 -30.03 32.71 3.73
CA GLY A 482 -30.62 32.28 2.45
C GLY A 482 -31.33 30.92 2.50
N GLU A 483 -31.27 30.21 3.62
CA GLU A 483 -32.02 28.97 3.81
C GLU A 483 -33.49 29.24 4.10
N LEU A 484 -34.35 28.57 3.33
CA LEU A 484 -35.79 28.62 3.54
C LEU A 484 -36.15 27.87 4.82
N HIS A 485 -36.91 28.54 5.68
CA HIS A 485 -37.33 27.97 6.95
C HIS A 485 -38.68 28.52 7.39
N VAL A 486 -39.31 27.79 8.31
CA VAL A 486 -40.37 28.33 9.17
C VAL A 486 -39.81 28.48 10.57
N ALA A 487 -40.10 29.64 11.17
CA ALA A 487 -39.78 29.89 12.56
C ALA A 487 -40.46 28.84 13.46
N ALA A 488 -39.89 28.62 14.65
CA ALA A 488 -40.53 27.81 15.67
C ALA A 488 -41.94 28.37 15.95
N GLU A 489 -42.97 27.56 15.74
CA GLU A 489 -44.35 27.87 16.13
C GLU A 489 -44.66 27.14 17.46
N ASP A 490 -45.45 27.75 18.35
CA ASP A 490 -45.89 27.15 19.62
C ASP A 490 -46.79 25.91 19.37
N GLY A 491 -46.16 24.74 19.17
CA GLY A 491 -46.81 23.46 18.92
C GLY A 491 -45.90 22.27 19.28
N PRO A 492 -46.41 21.01 19.30
CA PRO A 492 -45.70 19.84 19.85
C PRO A 492 -44.42 19.43 19.11
N THR A 493 -44.11 20.05 17.97
CA THR A 493 -42.87 19.90 17.18
C THR A 493 -42.00 21.18 17.22
N GLY A 494 -42.28 22.11 18.14
CA GLY A 494 -42.12 23.55 17.96
C GLY A 494 -41.07 24.26 18.82
N SER A 495 -39.91 23.67 19.08
CA SER A 495 -38.83 24.38 19.80
C SER A 495 -37.73 24.98 18.90
N GLN A 496 -37.59 24.55 17.64
CA GLN A 496 -36.47 24.98 16.77
C GLN A 496 -36.84 25.42 15.33
N GLY A 497 -38.11 25.30 14.92
CA GLY A 497 -38.53 25.61 13.54
C GLY A 497 -38.31 24.44 12.59
N ARG A 498 -38.46 24.66 11.28
CA ARG A 498 -38.14 23.67 10.24
C ARG A 498 -37.36 24.31 9.10
N ASN A 499 -36.28 23.68 8.67
CA ASN A 499 -35.48 24.04 7.50
C ASN A 499 -35.03 22.78 6.75
N ALA A 500 -34.38 22.96 5.60
CA ALA A 500 -34.01 21.86 4.72
C ALA A 500 -32.96 20.92 5.34
N ARG A 501 -32.04 21.44 6.15
CA ARG A 501 -30.95 20.67 6.76
C ARG A 501 -31.34 19.89 8.01
N ASP A 502 -32.49 20.17 8.66
CA ASP A 502 -32.98 19.38 9.80
C ASP A 502 -33.14 17.87 9.53
N MET A 503 -33.19 17.50 8.25
CA MET A 503 -33.32 16.13 7.78
C MET A 503 -32.13 15.70 6.92
N ALA A 504 -31.05 16.47 6.92
CA ALA A 504 -29.76 16.05 6.40
C ALA A 504 -29.09 15.11 7.41
N VAL A 505 -28.44 14.07 6.90
CA VAL A 505 -27.69 13.11 7.70
C VAL A 505 -26.25 13.16 7.25
N THR A 506 -25.36 13.60 8.14
CA THR A 506 -23.93 13.53 7.90
C THR A 506 -23.43 12.10 8.06
N VAL A 507 -22.74 11.58 7.05
CA VAL A 507 -22.06 10.28 7.08
C VAL A 507 -20.61 10.49 6.72
N ILE A 508 -19.68 10.07 7.58
CA ILE A 508 -18.25 10.09 7.28
C ILE A 508 -17.72 8.70 6.95
N ALA A 509 -16.80 8.64 5.99
CA ALA A 509 -15.93 7.49 5.76
C ALA A 509 -14.51 7.85 6.21
N VAL A 510 -13.89 6.96 6.98
CA VAL A 510 -12.58 7.14 7.60
C VAL A 510 -11.68 5.96 7.25
N VAL A 511 -10.45 6.24 6.84
CA VAL A 511 -9.47 5.20 6.48
C VAL A 511 -8.06 5.67 6.84
N GLY A 512 -7.19 4.72 7.19
CA GLY A 512 -5.76 5.02 7.38
C GLY A 512 -5.12 5.40 6.05
N GLY A 513 -4.45 6.54 6.00
CA GLY A 513 -3.93 7.13 4.78
C GLY A 513 -2.93 8.24 5.03
N GLU A 514 -2.64 8.99 3.98
CA GLU A 514 -1.76 10.17 4.02
C GLU A 514 -2.49 11.41 3.55
N GLU A 515 -2.08 12.54 4.09
CA GLU A 515 -2.57 13.84 3.64
C GLU A 515 -2.15 14.14 2.19
N ASP A 516 -2.97 14.93 1.50
CA ASP A 516 -2.69 15.32 0.11
C ASP A 516 -1.61 16.38 0.08
N PHE A 517 -0.75 16.34 -0.94
CA PHE A 517 0.24 17.35 -1.18
C PHE A 517 0.41 17.61 -2.68
N TYR A 518 0.93 18.79 -2.97
CA TYR A 518 1.16 19.25 -4.34
C TYR A 518 2.65 19.08 -4.64
N ASP A 519 2.99 17.97 -5.30
CA ASP A 519 4.36 17.60 -5.69
C ASP A 519 5.01 18.67 -6.61
N GLY A 520 6.23 19.08 -6.30
CA GLY A 520 6.98 20.15 -6.96
C GLY A 520 6.50 21.57 -6.66
N SER A 521 5.72 21.76 -5.60
CA SER A 521 5.13 23.06 -5.28
C SER A 521 5.91 23.86 -4.22
N GLY A 522 5.51 25.11 -3.96
CA GLY A 522 6.19 25.98 -3.01
C GLY A 522 7.60 26.40 -3.43
N THR A 523 8.39 26.90 -2.47
CA THR A 523 9.70 27.53 -2.74
C THR A 523 10.83 26.51 -2.97
N ASN A 524 10.69 25.29 -2.44
CA ASN A 524 11.72 24.25 -2.45
C ASN A 524 11.22 22.86 -2.90
N GLY A 525 9.99 22.74 -3.43
CA GLY A 525 9.45 21.46 -3.85
C GLY A 525 10.16 20.89 -5.09
N ILE A 526 10.41 19.59 -5.08
CA ILE A 526 11.01 18.87 -6.21
C ILE A 526 9.95 17.89 -6.71
N VAL A 527 9.68 17.88 -8.02
CA VAL A 527 8.76 16.90 -8.60
C VAL A 527 9.39 15.51 -8.51
N ASN A 528 9.06 14.76 -7.46
CA ASN A 528 9.62 13.45 -7.15
C ASN A 528 8.58 12.47 -6.58
N GLY A 529 7.32 12.89 -6.46
CA GLY A 529 6.24 12.08 -5.91
C GLY A 529 6.33 11.86 -4.40
N ARG A 530 7.12 12.66 -3.68
CA ARG A 530 7.31 12.66 -2.22
C ARG A 530 7.04 14.06 -1.72
N TRP A 531 6.47 14.16 -0.52
CA TRP A 531 6.36 15.47 0.11
C TRP A 531 7.75 15.95 0.50
N ASP A 532 8.14 17.12 -0.02
CA ASP A 532 9.38 17.80 0.33
C ASP A 532 9.12 19.02 1.23
N PRO A 533 10.02 19.34 2.19
CA PRO A 533 9.88 20.53 3.01
C PRO A 533 9.72 21.82 2.19
N GLY A 534 8.57 22.48 2.35
CA GLY A 534 8.22 23.70 1.63
C GLY A 534 7.15 23.47 0.55
N GLU A 535 6.84 22.23 0.22
CA GLU A 535 5.67 21.89 -0.59
C GLU A 535 4.38 22.12 0.17
N TRP A 536 3.36 22.45 -0.60
CA TRP A 536 2.03 22.67 -0.09
C TRP A 536 1.28 21.36 0.13
N PHE A 537 0.43 21.34 1.15
CA PHE A 537 -0.38 20.19 1.50
C PHE A 537 -1.76 20.58 2.04
N VAL A 538 -2.66 19.59 2.08
CA VAL A 538 -3.97 19.68 2.74
C VAL A 538 -3.83 19.12 4.14
N ASP A 539 -4.06 19.96 5.13
CA ASP A 539 -3.96 19.62 6.54
C ASP A 539 -5.35 19.25 7.08
N LEU A 540 -5.49 18.01 7.54
CA LEU A 540 -6.75 17.46 8.01
C LEU A 540 -6.81 17.51 9.53
N GLY A 541 -7.94 17.95 10.08
CA GLY A 541 -8.24 17.69 11.49
C GLY A 541 -8.69 16.25 11.72
N GLU A 542 -8.98 15.94 12.98
CA GLU A 542 -9.57 14.67 13.35
C GLU A 542 -10.93 14.44 12.68
N PRO A 543 -11.27 13.18 12.33
CA PRO A 543 -12.56 12.86 11.75
C PRO A 543 -13.71 13.26 12.66
N LEU A 544 -14.64 14.06 12.17
CA LEU A 544 -15.82 14.50 12.92
C LEU A 544 -17.12 14.29 12.13
N VAL A 545 -18.18 13.91 12.85
CA VAL A 545 -19.55 13.96 12.34
C VAL A 545 -20.09 15.32 12.70
N ASP A 546 -19.99 16.26 11.76
CA ASP A 546 -20.54 17.61 11.83
C ASP A 546 -22.08 17.51 11.76
N ARG A 547 -22.73 17.59 12.93
CA ARG A 547 -24.19 17.39 13.05
C ARG A 547 -24.96 18.69 12.80
N ASN A 548 -24.29 19.82 12.92
CA ASN A 548 -24.94 21.12 12.73
C ASN A 548 -24.56 21.80 11.40
N ASP A 549 -23.73 21.12 10.60
CA ASP A 549 -23.24 21.50 9.28
C ASP A 549 -22.43 22.82 9.26
N ASN A 550 -21.84 23.21 10.39
CA ASN A 550 -21.20 24.52 10.51
C ASN A 550 -19.69 24.50 10.16
N GLY A 551 -19.14 23.32 9.83
CA GLY A 551 -17.74 23.12 9.48
C GLY A 551 -16.77 23.18 10.66
N LYS A 552 -17.27 23.04 11.90
CA LYS A 552 -16.49 23.05 13.14
C LYS A 552 -16.96 21.90 14.03
N TRP A 553 -16.08 21.47 14.93
CA TRP A 553 -16.51 20.59 16.01
C TRP A 553 -17.16 21.41 17.13
N ASP A 554 -18.34 20.96 17.56
CA ASP A 554 -19.07 21.51 18.70
C ASP A 554 -19.22 20.48 19.85
N PRO A 555 -19.34 20.95 21.11
CA PRO A 555 -19.58 20.07 22.24
C PRO A 555 -20.79 19.13 22.03
N GLY A 556 -20.55 17.82 22.07
CA GLY A 556 -21.57 16.78 21.89
C GLY A 556 -21.59 16.14 20.50
N GLU A 557 -20.78 16.63 19.58
CA GLU A 557 -20.54 15.99 18.29
C GLU A 557 -19.57 14.83 18.40
N PHE A 558 -19.80 13.81 17.57
CA PHE A 558 -18.94 12.64 17.52
C PHE A 558 -17.66 12.99 16.74
N PHE A 559 -16.53 12.55 17.26
CA PHE A 559 -15.25 12.58 16.56
C PHE A 559 -14.44 11.33 16.89
N ILE A 560 -13.39 11.09 16.10
CA ILE A 560 -12.42 10.03 16.36
C ILE A 560 -11.15 10.68 16.87
N ASP A 561 -10.83 10.38 18.13
CA ASP A 561 -9.59 10.82 18.78
C ASP A 561 -8.39 9.99 18.28
N THR A 562 -7.41 10.69 17.71
CA THR A 562 -6.25 10.17 17.01
C THR A 562 -4.96 10.70 17.62
N GLU A 563 -3.92 9.86 17.64
CA GLU A 563 -2.59 10.30 18.05
C GLU A 563 -1.96 11.13 16.93
N ARG A 564 -1.72 12.42 17.17
CA ARG A 564 -1.12 13.33 16.19
C ARG A 564 -0.04 14.21 16.80
N ILE A 565 0.99 14.50 16.00
CA ILE A 565 2.04 15.46 16.36
C ILE A 565 1.54 16.87 16.04
N ASP A 566 1.68 17.82 16.96
CA ASP A 566 1.44 19.24 16.69
C ASP A 566 2.74 19.90 16.19
N CYS A 567 2.79 20.33 14.93
CA CYS A 567 3.98 21.02 14.39
C CYS A 567 4.19 22.42 14.99
N ALA A 568 3.18 23.02 15.63
CA ALA A 568 3.36 24.22 16.43
C ALA A 568 4.05 23.92 17.78
N ASN A 569 3.96 22.69 18.27
CA ASN A 569 4.59 22.24 19.50
C ASN A 569 5.13 20.80 19.38
N PRO A 570 6.22 20.58 18.64
CA PRO A 570 6.73 19.24 18.32
C PRO A 570 7.24 18.45 19.52
N ASN A 571 7.39 19.10 20.69
CA ASN A 571 7.78 18.44 21.94
C ASN A 571 6.58 17.94 22.75
N ALA A 572 5.35 18.29 22.35
CA ALA A 572 4.16 17.71 22.93
C ALA A 572 4.05 16.24 22.49
N PRO A 573 3.79 15.30 23.41
CA PRO A 573 3.59 13.91 23.04
C PRO A 573 2.34 13.77 22.17
N ALA A 574 2.43 12.97 21.10
CA ALA A 574 1.30 12.65 20.23
C ALA A 574 0.36 11.68 20.97
N THR A 575 -0.52 12.23 21.81
CA THR A 575 -1.43 11.47 22.66
C THR A 575 -2.86 11.86 22.40
N LYS A 576 -3.72 10.84 22.37
CA LYS A 576 -5.17 11.02 22.49
C LYS A 576 -5.50 11.82 23.75
N ASN A 577 -6.41 12.78 23.63
CA ASN A 577 -6.68 13.75 24.70
C ASN A 577 -8.17 13.93 25.03
N ASP A 578 -9.04 13.08 24.48
CA ASP A 578 -10.50 13.12 24.58
C ASP A 578 -11.11 14.46 24.14
N LYS A 579 -10.43 15.20 23.26
CA LYS A 579 -10.89 16.45 22.65
C LYS A 579 -10.66 16.39 21.16
N TRP A 580 -11.53 17.06 20.41
CA TRP A 580 -11.31 17.20 18.99
C TRP A 580 -10.13 18.12 18.72
N ASP A 581 -9.15 17.60 18.00
CA ASP A 581 -8.01 18.37 17.52
C ASP A 581 -8.17 18.76 16.04
N GLY A 582 -7.97 20.04 15.78
CA GLY A 582 -7.96 20.56 14.42
C GLY A 582 -6.69 20.22 13.64
N PRO A 583 -6.60 20.66 12.37
CA PRO A 583 -5.39 20.65 11.55
C PRO A 583 -4.10 21.06 12.33
N ASN A 584 -3.10 20.18 12.34
CA ASN A 584 -1.93 20.25 13.25
C ASN A 584 -0.73 21.02 12.66
N GLY A 585 -0.79 21.38 11.38
CA GLY A 585 0.23 22.15 10.68
C GLY A 585 1.43 21.33 10.20
N CYS A 586 1.33 20.01 10.27
CA CYS A 586 2.27 19.06 9.68
C CYS A 586 1.63 18.44 8.44
N TRP A 587 2.44 18.05 7.45
CA TRP A 587 1.99 17.03 6.51
C TRP A 587 2.15 15.67 7.17
N ASP A 588 1.06 14.94 7.32
CA ASP A 588 1.06 13.62 7.95
C ASP A 588 1.11 12.49 6.92
N SER A 589 2.29 11.87 6.83
CA SER A 589 2.50 10.66 6.02
C SER A 589 1.70 9.45 6.51
N ASN A 590 1.21 9.48 7.76
CA ASN A 590 0.38 8.44 8.37
C ASN A 590 -0.64 9.02 9.33
N THR A 591 -1.88 9.17 8.86
CA THR A 591 -3.00 9.70 9.61
C THR A 591 -4.31 9.02 9.22
N GLN A 592 -5.41 9.42 9.84
CA GLN A 592 -6.76 9.10 9.39
C GLN A 592 -7.21 10.15 8.37
N ILE A 593 -7.36 9.73 7.12
CA ILE A 593 -8.01 10.54 6.10
C ILE A 593 -9.51 10.25 6.12
N TRP A 594 -10.32 11.28 5.86
CA TRP A 594 -11.76 11.15 5.95
C TRP A 594 -12.52 12.09 5.02
N ARG A 595 -13.76 11.70 4.70
CA ARG A 595 -14.67 12.46 3.84
C ARG A 595 -16.11 12.37 4.34
N PRO A 596 -16.84 13.49 4.43
CA PRO A 596 -18.27 13.48 4.64
C PRO A 596 -19.03 13.27 3.32
N ILE A 597 -20.21 12.66 3.44
CA ILE A 597 -21.28 12.64 2.43
C ILE A 597 -22.61 12.83 3.16
N HIS A 598 -23.57 13.49 2.53
CA HIS A 598 -24.86 13.77 3.16
C HIS A 598 -25.99 13.01 2.46
N ILE A 599 -26.90 12.49 3.28
CA ILE A 599 -28.15 11.84 2.84
C ILE A 599 -29.32 12.62 3.43
N VAL A 600 -30.30 12.98 2.61
CA VAL A 600 -31.46 13.77 3.02
C VAL A 600 -32.69 12.88 3.14
N TYR A 601 -33.39 12.98 4.26
CA TYR A 601 -34.69 12.34 4.49
C TYR A 601 -35.80 13.28 4.07
N THR A 602 -36.65 12.84 3.14
CA THR A 602 -37.70 13.68 2.57
C THR A 602 -39.08 13.10 2.84
N GLY A 603 -40.04 14.01 3.00
CA GLY A 603 -41.43 13.72 3.32
C GLY A 603 -42.38 13.88 2.14
N PRO A 604 -43.67 13.62 2.35
CA PRO A 604 -44.68 13.88 1.33
C PRO A 604 -44.86 15.40 1.14
N LEU A 605 -45.61 15.78 0.10
CA LEU A 605 -46.04 17.17 -0.08
C LEU A 605 -46.64 17.73 1.22
N SER A 606 -46.15 18.88 1.65
CA SER A 606 -46.63 19.52 2.88
C SER A 606 -48.10 19.89 2.82
N THR A 607 -48.78 19.83 3.97
CA THR A 607 -50.15 20.33 4.14
C THR A 607 -50.24 21.85 4.21
N ASP A 608 -49.14 22.56 4.45
CA ASP A 608 -49.08 24.03 4.45
C ASP A 608 -48.82 24.57 3.03
N LEU A 609 -49.84 24.40 2.18
CA LEU A 609 -49.79 24.82 0.77
C LEU A 609 -49.48 26.31 0.59
N SER A 610 -49.63 27.15 1.61
CA SER A 610 -49.34 28.58 1.52
C SER A 610 -47.85 28.90 1.42
N ARG A 611 -46.99 28.02 1.95
CA ARG A 611 -45.54 28.19 1.99
C ARG A 611 -44.78 27.17 1.14
N GLN A 612 -45.33 25.97 0.98
CA GLN A 612 -44.64 24.85 0.30
C GLN A 612 -45.21 24.50 -1.08
N LEU A 613 -46.14 25.31 -1.60
CA LEU A 613 -46.59 25.25 -2.98
C LEU A 613 -46.64 26.67 -3.53
N TRP A 614 -46.06 26.88 -4.71
CA TRP A 614 -46.17 28.13 -5.44
C TRP A 614 -46.81 27.92 -6.81
N LEU A 615 -47.79 28.76 -7.13
CA LEU A 615 -48.40 28.91 -8.44
C LEU A 615 -48.38 30.40 -8.83
N PRO A 616 -48.20 30.73 -10.12
CA PRO A 616 -48.26 32.10 -10.60
C PRO A 616 -49.59 32.78 -10.25
N PRO A 617 -49.57 34.07 -9.85
CA PRO A 617 -50.81 34.83 -9.71
C PRO A 617 -51.54 34.97 -11.06
N GLY A 618 -52.81 35.38 -11.04
CA GLY A 618 -53.60 35.60 -12.25
C GLY A 618 -54.61 34.51 -12.59
N GLN A 619 -55.04 33.73 -11.60
CA GLN A 619 -56.16 32.80 -11.73
C GLN A 619 -57.50 33.56 -11.83
N PRO A 620 -58.46 33.11 -12.68
CA PRO A 620 -58.38 31.94 -13.55
C PRO A 620 -57.47 32.16 -14.75
N TYR A 621 -56.69 31.16 -15.12
CA TYR A 621 -55.84 31.24 -16.31
C TYR A 621 -56.69 31.13 -17.58
N ASN A 622 -56.64 32.14 -18.46
CA ASN A 622 -57.33 32.13 -19.74
C ASN A 622 -56.48 31.40 -20.78
N VAL A 623 -57.06 30.39 -21.45
CA VAL A 623 -56.37 29.52 -22.41
C VAL A 623 -57.03 29.66 -23.79
N PRO A 624 -56.46 30.49 -24.70
CA PRO A 624 -57.06 30.76 -26.01
C PRO A 624 -57.09 29.54 -26.94
N VAL A 625 -57.96 29.60 -27.95
CA VAL A 625 -58.10 28.57 -28.99
C VAL A 625 -56.74 28.22 -29.63
N GLY A 626 -56.39 26.94 -29.63
CA GLY A 626 -55.16 26.41 -30.22
C GLY A 626 -53.85 26.87 -29.56
N GLN A 627 -53.90 27.56 -28.41
CA GLN A 627 -52.72 28.04 -27.69
C GLN A 627 -52.40 27.15 -26.48
N THR A 628 -51.13 27.15 -26.08
CA THR A 628 -50.67 26.52 -24.84
C THR A 628 -50.29 27.60 -23.84
N VAL A 629 -50.91 27.59 -22.67
CA VAL A 629 -50.55 28.41 -21.52
C VAL A 629 -49.75 27.56 -20.54
N GLN A 630 -48.53 27.98 -20.27
CA GLN A 630 -47.63 27.31 -19.35
C GLN A 630 -47.77 27.91 -17.95
N VAL A 631 -48.16 27.09 -16.99
CA VAL A 631 -48.26 27.46 -15.57
C VAL A 631 -47.10 26.76 -14.84
N PRO A 632 -45.97 27.45 -14.61
CA PRO A 632 -44.92 26.89 -13.76
C PRO A 632 -45.44 26.71 -12.34
N PHE A 633 -44.91 25.76 -11.60
CA PHE A 633 -45.22 25.55 -10.19
C PHE A 633 -44.01 24.97 -9.46
N SER A 634 -43.92 25.22 -8.17
CA SER A 634 -42.90 24.61 -7.30
C SER A 634 -43.53 24.06 -6.04
N TRP A 635 -42.96 22.99 -5.49
CA TRP A 635 -43.48 22.34 -4.28
C TRP A 635 -42.38 21.67 -3.45
N SER A 636 -42.64 21.47 -2.17
CA SER A 636 -41.71 20.80 -1.27
C SER A 636 -42.41 19.95 -0.20
N ASP A 637 -41.62 19.18 0.53
CA ASP A 637 -42.08 18.64 1.80
C ASP A 637 -42.15 19.72 2.90
N ALA A 638 -42.50 19.31 4.12
CA ALA A 638 -42.63 20.21 5.27
C ALA A 638 -41.30 20.85 5.73
N TYR A 639 -40.17 20.39 5.21
CA TYR A 639 -38.82 20.87 5.49
C TYR A 639 -38.22 21.62 4.30
N PHE A 640 -39.02 21.98 3.29
CA PHE A 640 -38.54 22.69 2.08
C PHE A 640 -37.62 21.84 1.19
N ASN A 641 -37.53 20.53 1.43
CA ASN A 641 -36.74 19.61 0.62
C ASN A 641 -37.48 19.17 -0.64
N ARG A 642 -36.72 18.81 -1.67
CA ARG A 642 -37.27 18.15 -2.85
C ARG A 642 -37.74 16.74 -2.50
N LEU A 643 -38.90 16.34 -2.97
CA LEU A 643 -39.43 14.98 -2.80
C LEU A 643 -38.49 13.94 -3.44
N SER A 644 -38.35 12.78 -2.82
CA SER A 644 -37.55 11.68 -3.38
C SER A 644 -38.17 11.08 -4.66
N SER A 645 -37.31 10.57 -5.54
CA SER A 645 -37.69 9.87 -6.78
C SER A 645 -38.44 8.56 -6.53
N ASP A 646 -38.30 7.98 -5.34
CA ASP A 646 -39.01 6.76 -4.96
C ASP A 646 -40.51 6.98 -4.70
N GLY A 647 -41.00 8.21 -4.88
CA GLY A 647 -42.32 8.57 -4.39
C GLY A 647 -43.10 9.70 -5.05
N ALA A 648 -42.74 10.35 -6.16
CA ALA A 648 -43.67 11.35 -6.73
C ALA A 648 -43.67 11.44 -8.26
N GLY A 649 -44.74 11.00 -8.91
CA GLY A 649 -45.17 11.56 -10.19
C GLY A 649 -46.27 12.59 -9.95
N PHE A 650 -46.60 13.43 -10.92
CA PHE A 650 -47.80 14.29 -10.83
C PHE A 650 -48.88 13.79 -11.77
N VAL A 651 -50.11 13.82 -11.28
CA VAL A 651 -51.31 13.64 -12.10
C VAL A 651 -52.04 14.96 -12.10
N VAL A 652 -52.37 15.41 -13.31
CA VAL A 652 -53.21 16.59 -13.51
C VAL A 652 -54.51 16.16 -14.16
N ARG A 653 -55.65 16.62 -13.62
CA ARG A 653 -56.99 16.33 -14.13
C ARG A 653 -57.74 17.63 -14.36
N ARG A 654 -58.74 17.59 -15.24
CA ARG A 654 -59.63 18.72 -15.53
C ARG A 654 -61.08 18.28 -15.46
N SER A 655 -61.95 19.13 -14.91
CA SER A 655 -63.40 18.88 -14.81
C SER A 655 -64.22 19.29 -16.06
N GLY A 656 -63.73 20.18 -16.93
CA GLY A 656 -64.44 20.66 -18.11
C GLY A 656 -64.26 19.83 -19.39
N ASN A 657 -65.03 20.16 -20.44
CA ASN A 657 -65.08 19.40 -21.71
C ASN A 657 -64.22 19.99 -22.85
N ARG A 658 -63.52 21.12 -22.63
CA ARG A 658 -62.74 21.81 -23.67
C ARG A 658 -61.25 21.90 -23.37
N GLY A 659 -60.41 21.73 -24.39
CA GLY A 659 -58.95 21.80 -24.35
C GLY A 659 -58.30 20.49 -23.91
N SER A 660 -57.05 20.54 -23.43
CA SER A 660 -56.40 19.44 -22.69
C SER A 660 -55.43 19.99 -21.64
N VAL A 661 -55.01 19.13 -20.72
CA VAL A 661 -54.01 19.47 -19.69
C VAL A 661 -52.99 18.34 -19.58
N ASN A 662 -51.72 18.72 -19.44
CA ASN A 662 -50.65 17.81 -19.08
C ASN A 662 -49.68 18.49 -18.11
N VAL A 663 -48.89 17.69 -17.41
CA VAL A 663 -47.89 18.17 -16.47
C VAL A 663 -46.53 17.61 -16.88
N VAL A 664 -45.53 18.49 -16.88
CA VAL A 664 -44.14 18.13 -17.11
C VAL A 664 -43.38 18.53 -15.85
N SER A 665 -42.96 17.56 -15.06
CA SER A 665 -42.04 17.80 -13.94
C SER A 665 -40.63 18.02 -14.46
N ASP A 666 -39.84 18.84 -13.76
CA ASP A 666 -38.41 18.96 -14.03
C ASP A 666 -37.74 17.57 -13.88
N PRO A 667 -36.95 17.09 -14.86
CA PRO A 667 -36.20 15.84 -14.71
C PRO A 667 -35.24 15.84 -13.50
N GLY A 668 -34.77 17.00 -13.05
CA GLY A 668 -33.97 17.19 -11.83
C GLY A 668 -34.77 17.35 -10.54
N ALA A 669 -36.11 17.28 -10.61
CA ALA A 669 -37.01 17.46 -9.48
C ALA A 669 -36.70 16.50 -8.32
N PHE A 670 -36.10 15.34 -8.58
CA PHE A 670 -35.87 14.30 -7.57
C PHE A 670 -34.40 14.09 -7.19
N ALA A 671 -33.49 14.93 -7.69
CA ALA A 671 -32.06 14.63 -7.68
C ALA A 671 -31.36 14.92 -6.34
N TYR A 672 -31.75 15.96 -5.59
CA TYR A 672 -31.10 16.38 -4.33
C TYR A 672 -32.08 17.16 -3.43
N GLY A 673 -31.77 17.40 -2.15
CA GLY A 673 -32.63 18.09 -1.17
C GLY A 673 -32.86 19.59 -1.45
N GLY A 674 -33.36 20.34 -0.47
CA GLY A 674 -33.60 21.79 -0.55
C GLY A 674 -32.33 22.67 -0.60
N PHE A 675 -31.18 22.06 -0.87
CA PHE A 675 -29.86 22.66 -0.92
C PHE A 675 -28.92 21.82 -1.80
N GLU A 676 -27.83 22.43 -2.24
CA GLU A 676 -26.69 21.77 -2.89
C GLU A 676 -25.45 21.86 -2.01
N ILE A 677 -24.66 20.79 -1.95
CA ILE A 677 -23.41 20.74 -1.20
C ILE A 677 -22.23 20.66 -2.16
N ALA A 678 -21.28 21.57 -1.99
CA ALA A 678 -19.97 21.48 -2.61
C ALA A 678 -18.93 21.06 -1.56
N TYR A 679 -18.28 19.91 -1.78
CA TYR A 679 -17.13 19.47 -0.99
C TYR A 679 -15.85 20.04 -1.61
N GLU A 680 -15.15 20.91 -0.88
CA GLU A 680 -14.08 21.71 -1.45
C GLU A 680 -12.88 21.85 -0.53
N SER A 681 -11.72 22.10 -1.13
CA SER A 681 -10.54 22.56 -0.39
C SER A 681 -10.52 24.07 -0.34
N ARG A 682 -10.37 24.62 0.86
CA ARG A 682 -10.31 26.06 1.12
C ARG A 682 -9.04 26.40 1.86
N GLU A 683 -8.44 27.54 1.50
CA GLU A 683 -7.44 28.15 2.37
C GLU A 683 -8.10 28.48 3.71
N ALA A 684 -7.38 28.25 4.81
CA ALA A 684 -7.91 28.47 6.14
C ALA A 684 -6.85 29.05 7.06
N THR A 685 -7.29 30.04 7.84
CA THR A 685 -6.50 30.75 8.84
C THR A 685 -7.04 30.40 10.22
N THR A 686 -6.27 29.63 10.99
CA THR A 686 -6.59 29.26 12.38
C THR A 686 -6.68 30.50 13.28
N GLN A 687 -7.81 30.71 13.93
CA GLN A 687 -8.00 31.77 14.91
C GLN A 687 -7.49 31.34 16.30
N PRO A 688 -7.23 32.28 17.22
CA PRO A 688 -6.80 31.96 18.58
C PRO A 688 -7.76 31.05 19.37
N ASP A 689 -9.02 30.98 18.95
CA ASP A 689 -10.05 30.11 19.53
C ASP A 689 -10.11 28.71 18.87
N GLY A 690 -9.18 28.40 17.96
CA GLY A 690 -9.13 27.13 17.23
C GLY A 690 -10.03 27.06 16.00
N SER A 691 -10.88 28.07 15.76
CA SER A 691 -11.74 28.10 14.57
C SER A 691 -10.98 28.48 13.31
N PHE A 692 -11.54 28.18 12.14
CA PHE A 692 -10.96 28.59 10.86
C PHE A 692 -11.72 29.76 10.24
N VAL A 693 -10.99 30.75 9.76
CA VAL A 693 -11.49 31.70 8.76
C VAL A 693 -11.15 31.12 7.39
N LEU A 694 -12.17 30.78 6.63
CA LEU A 694 -12.02 30.24 5.28
C LEU A 694 -11.77 31.36 4.27
N GLY A 695 -10.74 31.18 3.45
CA GLY A 695 -10.33 32.06 2.37
C GLY A 695 -10.79 31.55 1.00
N GLU A 696 -9.94 31.70 -0.01
CA GLU A 696 -10.25 31.28 -1.38
C GLU A 696 -10.20 29.75 -1.54
N ILE A 697 -10.67 29.27 -2.70
CA ILE A 697 -10.47 27.87 -3.09
C ILE A 697 -8.97 27.61 -3.12
N CYS A 698 -8.52 26.49 -2.55
CA CYS A 698 -7.15 26.05 -2.77
C CYS A 698 -6.93 25.85 -4.27
N ASN A 699 -6.27 26.81 -4.90
CA ASN A 699 -5.93 26.71 -6.31
C ASN A 699 -5.03 25.48 -6.46
N THR A 700 -5.37 24.60 -7.41
CA THR A 700 -4.71 23.33 -7.73
C THR A 700 -3.31 23.53 -8.32
N GLY A 701 -2.53 24.42 -7.73
CA GLY A 701 -1.25 24.86 -8.23
C GLY A 701 -0.60 26.00 -7.46
N LYS A 702 -1.29 26.73 -6.54
CA LYS A 702 -0.71 27.70 -5.58
C LYS A 702 -1.61 28.07 -4.37
N PRO A 703 -1.62 27.34 -3.23
CA PRO A 703 -1.92 27.99 -1.96
C PRO A 703 -0.88 29.08 -1.69
N THR A 704 -1.34 30.23 -1.25
CA THR A 704 -0.47 31.38 -1.00
C THR A 704 0.55 31.04 0.10
N PRO A 705 1.87 31.20 -0.15
CA PRO A 705 2.86 31.10 0.92
C PRO A 705 2.54 32.12 2.01
N PRO A 706 2.78 31.82 3.29
CA PRO A 706 2.86 32.85 4.31
C PRO A 706 4.02 33.78 3.94
N ASP A 707 3.73 34.94 3.35
CA ASP A 707 4.74 35.96 3.19
C ASP A 707 5.06 36.60 4.55
N SER A 708 6.34 36.87 4.69
CA SER A 708 6.98 37.30 5.91
C SER A 708 6.47 38.66 6.39
N SER A 709 6.31 38.74 7.71
CA SER A 709 6.62 39.88 8.59
C SER A 709 5.49 40.66 9.27
N THR A 710 4.20 40.42 9.03
CA THR A 710 3.15 41.14 9.80
C THR A 710 1.87 40.40 10.18
N SER A 711 1.74 39.08 9.96
CA SER A 711 0.57 38.35 10.47
C SER A 711 0.96 37.01 11.12
N PRO A 712 0.69 36.78 12.41
CA PRO A 712 0.65 35.42 12.91
C PRO A 712 -0.62 34.80 12.33
N VAL A 713 -0.48 33.85 11.40
CA VAL A 713 -1.25 32.59 11.33
C VAL A 713 -1.02 31.95 9.95
N LYS A 714 -0.64 30.67 10.01
CA LYS A 714 -0.34 29.73 8.94
C LYS A 714 -1.57 29.46 8.04
N THR A 715 -1.71 30.14 6.91
CA THR A 715 -2.70 29.79 5.87
C THR A 715 -2.39 28.39 5.32
N ARG A 716 -3.35 27.48 5.36
CA ARG A 716 -3.22 26.09 4.88
C ARG A 716 -4.50 25.61 4.21
N CYS A 717 -4.45 24.54 3.43
CA CYS A 717 -5.65 23.98 2.82
C CYS A 717 -6.37 23.04 3.78
N VAL A 718 -7.67 23.27 4.01
CA VAL A 718 -8.56 22.38 4.77
C VAL A 718 -9.74 21.97 3.91
N ARG A 719 -10.43 20.90 4.31
CA ARG A 719 -11.66 20.45 3.65
C ARG A 719 -12.87 21.16 4.25
N ASN A 720 -13.79 21.58 3.39
CA ASN A 720 -15.00 22.30 3.78
C ASN A 720 -16.22 21.80 2.98
N SER A 721 -17.37 21.74 3.66
CA SER A 721 -18.67 21.50 3.04
C SER A 721 -19.38 22.85 2.89
N ARG A 722 -19.62 23.30 1.65
CA ARG A 722 -20.39 24.53 1.40
C ARG A 722 -21.81 24.20 0.97
N PHE A 723 -22.77 24.68 1.75
CA PHE A 723 -24.19 24.62 1.43
C PHE A 723 -24.60 25.83 0.59
N THR A 724 -25.39 25.57 -0.44
CA THR A 724 -25.99 26.60 -1.29
C THR A 724 -27.48 26.33 -1.43
N PHE A 725 -28.29 27.38 -1.28
CA PHE A 725 -29.74 27.26 -1.22
C PHE A 725 -30.37 27.85 -2.49
N PRO A 726 -31.20 27.09 -3.21
CA PRO A 726 -31.89 27.60 -4.38
C PRO A 726 -32.93 28.67 -3.98
N SER A 727 -33.13 29.65 -4.85
CA SER A 727 -34.14 30.70 -4.66
C SER A 727 -35.58 30.20 -4.81
N VAL A 728 -35.76 29.00 -5.37
CA VAL A 728 -37.06 28.34 -5.57
C VAL A 728 -37.10 27.08 -4.72
N VAL A 729 -38.21 26.91 -4.01
CA VAL A 729 -38.42 25.82 -3.06
C VAL A 729 -38.58 24.48 -3.76
N GLY A 730 -37.91 23.45 -3.25
CA GLY A 730 -38.20 22.05 -3.58
C GLY A 730 -38.13 21.71 -5.07
N ASN A 731 -39.07 20.89 -5.52
CA ASN A 731 -39.21 20.47 -6.91
C ASN A 731 -39.91 21.55 -7.73
N SER A 732 -39.70 21.54 -9.05
CA SER A 732 -40.43 22.40 -9.97
C SER A 732 -41.06 21.60 -11.12
N GLY A 733 -42.05 22.20 -11.76
CA GLY A 733 -42.70 21.63 -12.93
C GLY A 733 -43.48 22.70 -13.70
N THR A 734 -44.02 22.29 -14.85
CA THR A 734 -44.90 23.12 -15.67
C THR A 734 -46.17 22.36 -16.00
N ILE A 735 -47.31 22.98 -15.73
CA ILE A 735 -48.61 22.51 -16.20
C ILE A 735 -48.87 23.19 -17.54
N ASN A 736 -49.02 22.40 -18.60
CA ASN A 736 -49.41 22.90 -19.92
C ASN A 736 -50.93 22.82 -20.03
N LEU A 737 -51.59 23.97 -20.07
CA LEU A 737 -53.00 24.11 -20.38
C LEU A 737 -53.13 24.38 -21.87
N VAL A 738 -53.77 23.48 -22.63
CA VAL A 738 -53.89 23.57 -24.09
C VAL A 738 -55.33 23.89 -24.46
N GLY A 739 -55.56 24.98 -25.20
CA GLY A 739 -56.87 25.41 -25.68
C GLY A 739 -57.50 24.41 -26.64
N ALA A 740 -58.82 24.50 -26.85
CA ALA A 740 -59.48 23.65 -27.83
C ALA A 740 -59.16 24.12 -29.27
N ASN A 741 -59.49 23.29 -30.26
CA ASN A 741 -59.31 23.63 -31.68
C ASN A 741 -60.48 24.46 -32.27
N THR A 742 -61.46 24.82 -31.45
CA THR A 742 -62.66 25.58 -31.85
C THR A 742 -62.92 26.67 -30.81
N ALA A 743 -63.79 27.65 -31.10
CA ALA A 743 -64.05 28.79 -30.20
C ALA A 743 -65.15 28.52 -29.16
N GLY A 744 -65.00 29.08 -27.95
CA GLY A 744 -66.03 29.21 -26.91
C GLY A 744 -65.54 28.89 -25.49
N ALA A 745 -65.82 29.77 -24.53
CA ALA A 745 -65.30 29.64 -23.18
C ALA A 745 -65.96 28.52 -22.36
N SER A 746 -65.14 27.70 -21.69
CA SER A 746 -65.56 26.73 -20.68
C SER A 746 -64.74 26.90 -19.40
N PRO A 747 -65.33 27.42 -18.31
CA PRO A 747 -64.72 27.35 -16.99
C PRO A 747 -64.41 25.90 -16.63
N SER A 748 -63.23 25.66 -16.09
CA SER A 748 -62.74 24.34 -15.68
C SER A 748 -61.98 24.46 -14.36
N THR A 749 -62.07 23.42 -13.55
CA THR A 749 -61.19 23.23 -12.39
C THR A 749 -60.05 22.32 -12.83
N ILE A 750 -58.82 22.73 -12.52
CA ILE A 750 -57.62 21.91 -12.68
C ILE A 750 -57.27 21.33 -11.31
N ASP A 751 -57.21 19.99 -11.26
CA ASP A 751 -56.80 19.24 -10.09
C ASP A 751 -55.35 18.81 -10.29
N LEU A 752 -54.44 19.36 -9.51
CA LEU A 752 -53.06 18.91 -9.42
C LEU A 752 -52.93 18.00 -8.19
N GLN A 753 -52.50 16.77 -8.42
CA GLN A 753 -52.33 15.78 -7.36
C GLN A 753 -50.96 15.11 -7.48
N ALA A 754 -50.21 15.09 -6.38
CA ALA A 754 -49.03 14.24 -6.27
C ALA A 754 -49.51 12.77 -6.32
N ASN A 755 -48.96 11.96 -7.22
CA ASN A 755 -49.28 10.55 -7.32
C ASN A 755 -48.22 9.76 -6.56
N HIS A 756 -48.57 9.36 -5.34
CA HIS A 756 -47.71 8.56 -4.48
C HIS A 756 -48.50 7.45 -3.80
N ALA A 757 -47.89 6.27 -3.68
CA ALA A 757 -48.58 5.04 -3.25
C ALA A 757 -48.80 4.94 -1.73
N PHE A 758 -48.35 5.93 -0.94
CA PHE A 758 -48.09 5.76 0.49
C PHE A 758 -48.82 6.75 1.41
N SER A 759 -49.51 7.77 0.88
CA SER A 759 -50.40 8.63 1.67
C SER A 759 -51.52 9.21 0.82
N SER A 760 -52.58 9.71 1.46
CA SER A 760 -53.65 10.45 0.76
C SER A 760 -53.09 11.78 0.25
N SER A 761 -52.74 11.82 -1.04
CA SER A 761 -52.21 13.03 -1.66
C SER A 761 -53.23 14.16 -1.62
N ILE A 762 -52.77 15.34 -1.23
CA ILE A 762 -53.54 16.58 -1.29
C ILE A 762 -53.85 16.87 -2.77
N ILE A 763 -55.12 17.18 -3.05
CA ILE A 763 -55.57 17.65 -4.36
C ILE A 763 -55.59 19.17 -4.30
N ILE A 764 -54.74 19.80 -5.11
CA ILE A 764 -54.70 21.25 -5.26
C ILE A 764 -55.61 21.62 -6.42
N GLN A 765 -56.59 22.48 -6.18
CA GLN A 765 -57.54 22.91 -7.19
C GLN A 765 -57.30 24.38 -7.56
N PHE A 766 -57.23 24.68 -8.85
CA PHE A 766 -57.21 26.06 -9.35
C PHE A 766 -58.08 26.22 -10.60
N PRO A 767 -58.68 27.40 -10.81
CA PRO A 767 -59.57 27.62 -11.94
C PRO A 767 -58.81 28.01 -13.22
N ALA A 768 -59.33 27.57 -14.37
CA ALA A 768 -58.88 27.97 -15.70
C ALA A 768 -60.09 28.11 -16.65
N VAL A 769 -59.99 28.96 -17.67
CA VAL A 769 -61.02 29.14 -18.70
C VAL A 769 -60.43 28.74 -20.04
N PHE A 770 -60.94 27.65 -20.62
CA PHE A 770 -60.51 27.15 -21.94
C PHE A 770 -61.43 27.68 -23.03
N GLU A 771 -60.86 28.31 -24.05
CA GLU A 771 -61.57 28.72 -25.28
C GLU A 771 -61.62 27.63 -26.34
#